data_AF-G7DVK8-F1
#
_entry.id   AF-G7DVK8-F1
#
_cell.length_a   1.000
_cell.length_b   1.000
_cell.length_c   1.000
_cell.angle_alpha   90.00
_cell.angle_beta   90.00
_cell.angle_gamma   90.00
#
_symmetry.space_group_name_H-M   'P 1'
#
loop_
_entity.id
_entity.type
_entity.pdbx_description
1 polymer ?
#
loop_
_entity_poly.entity_id
_entity_poly.type
_entity_poly.pdbx_seq_one_letter_code
_entity_poly.pdbx_strand_id
1 'polypeptide(L)'
;MQSDVPPHLRELFLDDNERPLLPAHLSSTAVSPSPRPASSGDLVPAYKIFESSALPLLLPDLDQLICEQSTPEFSSTQPLLGSKEKKAWREWHKRSSRLSIWQRIVAAFVRTPVKPQGEVTLFPPFHLLPPNVSVELLTQNRRKGAGVTDLNTMLSAVIDGLISYEASATGQKLLRVELLRDTVQLLAVVLGLSPTSAEALIATTSVFKQYIRRITAVLSLSLASVFGSVYLWFSTFILLVMMCLYSFWKMTGRWRGATTSLDTRLDGEGFDLDGHSTQKLGWFTRLRKTKAIHMTLIFVLTSLYIPLSELTLAALVWRSDFWVVDDPYLTTDNPQPITLPGQKDGLDFCYTTTMTLGGFNGALPILLISAVCVLVYSLWFPLRLWTVVRASTPEVENYNEMGAHRVNLDEAYQRASGPTDSGRLNWLYQGYRKRWAAYKSLVMLFKLLVVAASVIITKDNCLLRHHPRAAIAAIQQATLSVLFLVWLVVQLTSGCYSSVVGNTVETLSRVGYLLIAVITLCSTLNIAGAAAVQHYGNTFISVLLYILSLYAIIAPSNMVQGYLQRFNRRLAFSLDVFSPYLHVEVHIKRRVWQETWTTILLGDEEFALDPKQRIVFVEPAGIAPTLLDFRDTVGERHIENLRLLTHLGSSAYAQACVMLHGAPTVELQDYICSQLSGPDAYWRPLHARAQVTSYFGRCVVIQFPFTLLFYYDDTGIAVSIRTLAEIHAFVAQNTSHEFREAQDVRRVLRALEGQIVYAPHVAYPRHRWWISAFLSSHACQYSYATLVIKRNSGSTWSGVNHSSGFRLSLEYRHDSGKRAPIRGDLAQLGLSQDFRLSPAFTDFVLDNRALIDEHLPRIMCEVRRLRQHFTDQMQAKRAIMSFQFLPRVFENIGNLHDISARLEKDENYVGLRSIMQGRRAAFELLQERLDRLSSPLARRWYIFFDDLYRRNHTVVSQIGKAPEAFSPFHKSSICYRPMTRLRLESFLRYHGLLLSRGDLGFFHTGFLNRLYFFLDEVVLRADKRIGINRDTATVRFDEIGATTTTAESGAQNLKYTGDAVLYDSPLIEAHQAFLFETVWDRPRVTWQTGQRQAWMRQRMMRFRSAIAVKLGLMPVPHARPGLGLYLRLRQTGSGWERPSS
;
A
#
# COMPACT_ATOMS: atom_id res chain seq x y z
N MET A 1 -25.16 16.40 -47.99
CA MET A 1 -24.33 15.38 -48.65
C MET A 1 -24.65 14.04 -47.99
N GLN A 2 -25.49 13.28 -48.68
CA GLN A 2 -25.88 11.90 -48.35
C GLN A 2 -24.88 10.93 -48.99
N SER A 3 -24.87 9.69 -48.48
CA SER A 3 -24.15 8.48 -48.90
C SER A 3 -22.83 8.20 -48.15
N ASP A 4 -22.94 7.39 -47.09
CA ASP A 4 -22.01 6.28 -46.79
C ASP A 4 -22.46 5.59 -45.49
N VAL A 5 -23.53 4.79 -45.59
CA VAL A 5 -23.89 3.78 -44.58
C VAL A 5 -24.05 2.46 -45.35
N PRO A 6 -23.36 1.37 -44.96
CA PRO A 6 -23.53 0.08 -45.58
C PRO A 6 -24.98 -0.43 -45.42
N PRO A 7 -25.62 -0.99 -46.47
CA PRO A 7 -27.03 -1.34 -46.46
C PRO A 7 -27.43 -2.43 -45.44
N HIS A 8 -26.49 -3.24 -44.94
CA HIS A 8 -26.76 -4.31 -43.96
C HIS A 8 -26.99 -3.84 -42.50
N LEU A 9 -26.83 -2.54 -42.21
CA LEU A 9 -27.12 -1.98 -40.87
C LEU A 9 -28.54 -1.42 -40.76
N ARG A 10 -29.28 -1.25 -41.86
CA ARG A 10 -30.68 -0.78 -41.83
C ARG A 10 -31.69 -1.92 -41.58
N GLU A 11 -31.39 -3.14 -42.02
CA GLU A 11 -32.31 -4.28 -41.93
C GLU A 11 -32.30 -5.01 -40.57
N LEU A 12 -31.48 -4.58 -39.61
CA LEU A 12 -31.47 -5.13 -38.24
C LEU A 12 -32.37 -4.36 -37.25
N PHE A 13 -33.04 -3.30 -37.71
CA PHE A 13 -33.78 -2.37 -36.83
C PHE A 13 -35.21 -2.05 -37.26
N LEU A 14 -35.69 -2.60 -38.38
CA LEU A 14 -37.08 -2.47 -38.81
C LEU A 14 -37.49 -3.77 -39.52
N ASP A 15 -38.17 -4.65 -38.79
CA ASP A 15 -39.31 -5.43 -39.30
C ASP A 15 -39.95 -6.17 -38.12
N ASP A 16 -41.05 -5.59 -37.62
CA ASP A 16 -42.06 -6.27 -36.84
C ASP A 16 -42.95 -7.06 -37.82
N ASN A 17 -43.19 -8.33 -37.49
CA ASN A 17 -44.03 -9.30 -38.21
C ASN A 17 -43.40 -9.95 -39.45
N GLU A 18 -42.55 -10.96 -39.24
CA GLU A 18 -42.59 -12.16 -40.08
C GLU A 18 -41.96 -13.36 -39.35
N ARG A 19 -42.73 -14.45 -39.22
CA ARG A 19 -42.23 -15.74 -38.72
C ARG A 19 -41.30 -16.34 -39.77
N PRO A 20 -40.03 -16.69 -39.49
CA PRO A 20 -39.25 -17.44 -40.45
C PRO A 20 -39.43 -18.95 -40.23
N LEU A 21 -39.85 -19.61 -41.32
CA LEU A 21 -39.84 -21.05 -41.51
C LEU A 21 -38.40 -21.60 -41.44
N LEU A 22 -38.22 -22.73 -40.75
CA LEU A 22 -36.96 -23.48 -40.63
C LEU A 22 -36.43 -23.95 -42.00
N PRO A 23 -35.12 -23.87 -42.28
CA PRO A 23 -34.52 -24.56 -43.43
C PRO A 23 -34.30 -26.04 -43.12
N ALA A 24 -34.82 -26.89 -44.01
CA ALA A 24 -34.77 -28.34 -43.93
C ALA A 24 -33.46 -28.93 -44.47
N HIS A 25 -32.31 -28.77 -43.80
CA HIS A 25 -31.10 -29.57 -44.12
C HIS A 25 -30.19 -29.79 -42.89
N LEU A 26 -30.61 -30.66 -41.98
CA LEU A 26 -29.74 -31.36 -41.03
C LEU A 26 -30.26 -32.79 -40.84
N SER A 27 -30.12 -33.60 -41.89
CA SER A 27 -30.19 -35.05 -41.77
C SER A 27 -28.78 -35.61 -41.58
N SER A 28 -28.68 -36.69 -40.80
CA SER A 28 -27.47 -37.47 -40.46
C SER A 28 -26.65 -37.00 -39.25
N THR A 29 -27.05 -37.46 -38.06
CA THR A 29 -26.16 -38.28 -37.20
C THR A 29 -26.94 -38.94 -36.03
N ALA A 30 -26.92 -40.27 -36.03
CA ALA A 30 -27.16 -41.23 -34.94
C ALA A 30 -28.27 -40.94 -33.90
N VAL A 31 -29.40 -41.63 -34.08
CA VAL A 31 -30.47 -41.83 -33.11
C VAL A 31 -29.98 -42.66 -31.91
N SER A 32 -30.09 -42.11 -30.70
CA SER A 32 -30.23 -42.85 -29.44
C SER A 32 -31.64 -42.56 -28.87
N PRO A 33 -32.24 -43.51 -28.13
CA PRO A 33 -33.69 -43.58 -27.98
C PRO A 33 -34.25 -42.42 -27.15
N SER A 34 -35.43 -41.97 -27.55
CA SER A 34 -36.21 -40.89 -26.91
C SER A 34 -36.35 -41.07 -25.40
N PRO A 35 -36.18 -40.01 -24.58
CA PRO A 35 -36.79 -40.01 -23.26
C PRO A 35 -38.30 -39.79 -23.41
N ARG A 36 -39.07 -40.58 -22.65
CA ARG A 36 -40.53 -40.44 -22.48
C ARG A 36 -40.92 -38.97 -22.21
N PRO A 37 -42.13 -38.52 -22.60
CA PRO A 37 -42.63 -37.21 -22.17
C PRO A 37 -42.80 -37.23 -20.65
N ALA A 38 -41.82 -36.69 -19.92
CA ALA A 38 -41.92 -36.49 -18.48
C ALA A 38 -42.89 -35.32 -18.23
N SER A 39 -44.12 -35.68 -17.87
CA SER A 39 -45.02 -34.83 -17.12
C SER A 39 -44.47 -34.70 -15.68
N SER A 40 -44.43 -33.47 -15.16
CA SER A 40 -43.84 -33.01 -13.88
C SER A 40 -42.32 -32.74 -13.91
N GLY A 41 -41.92 -31.50 -13.59
CA GLY A 41 -40.52 -31.05 -13.67
C GLY A 41 -39.59 -31.75 -12.67
N ASP A 42 -38.47 -32.25 -13.17
CA ASP A 42 -37.44 -32.96 -12.41
C ASP A 42 -36.60 -32.00 -11.55
N LEU A 43 -36.19 -32.46 -10.36
CA LEU A 43 -35.23 -31.76 -9.51
C LEU A 43 -33.81 -32.03 -10.02
N VAL A 44 -33.23 -31.03 -10.70
CA VAL A 44 -31.88 -31.09 -11.26
C VAL A 44 -30.93 -30.30 -10.34
N PRO A 45 -29.79 -30.88 -9.94
CA PRO A 45 -28.82 -30.15 -9.14
C PRO A 45 -28.17 -29.02 -9.95
N ALA A 46 -28.11 -27.83 -9.36
CA ALA A 46 -27.59 -26.58 -9.92
C ALA A 46 -26.23 -26.74 -10.62
N TYR A 47 -25.30 -27.49 -10.02
CA TYR A 47 -23.96 -27.67 -10.59
C TYR A 47 -23.99 -28.27 -12.01
N LYS A 48 -24.99 -29.12 -12.35
CA LYS A 48 -25.14 -29.68 -13.71
C LYS A 48 -25.63 -28.65 -14.73
N ILE A 49 -26.33 -27.62 -14.27
CA ILE A 49 -26.90 -26.55 -15.11
C ILE A 49 -25.88 -25.44 -15.35
N PHE A 50 -24.94 -25.27 -14.41
CA PHE A 50 -23.90 -24.25 -14.46
C PHE A 50 -22.53 -24.79 -14.91
N GLU A 51 -22.42 -26.09 -15.19
CA GLU A 51 -21.24 -26.72 -15.82
C GLU A 51 -21.00 -26.15 -17.24
N SER A 52 -19.74 -26.17 -17.70
CA SER A 52 -19.36 -25.55 -18.98
C SER A 52 -20.06 -26.15 -20.20
N SER A 53 -20.39 -27.44 -20.12
CA SER A 53 -21.08 -28.22 -21.16
C SER A 53 -22.60 -28.32 -20.95
N ALA A 54 -23.17 -27.50 -20.07
CA ALA A 54 -24.60 -27.55 -19.78
C ALA A 54 -25.43 -27.06 -20.97
N LEU A 55 -26.65 -27.59 -21.08
CA LEU A 55 -27.64 -27.09 -22.03
C LEU A 55 -28.09 -25.67 -21.64
N PRO A 56 -28.48 -24.81 -22.60
CA PRO A 56 -28.96 -23.46 -22.32
C PRO A 56 -30.18 -23.46 -21.39
N LEU A 57 -30.21 -22.54 -20.42
CA LEU A 57 -31.38 -22.27 -19.59
C LEU A 57 -32.27 -21.24 -20.29
N LEU A 58 -33.51 -21.62 -20.61
CA LEU A 58 -34.52 -20.79 -21.26
C LEU A 58 -35.49 -20.25 -20.21
N LEU A 59 -35.69 -18.93 -20.21
CA LEU A 59 -36.48 -18.18 -19.23
C LEU A 59 -37.40 -17.20 -19.99
N PRO A 60 -38.54 -17.67 -20.52
CA PRO A 60 -39.39 -16.87 -21.40
C PRO A 60 -39.95 -15.63 -20.72
N ASP A 61 -40.31 -15.71 -19.43
CA ASP A 61 -40.80 -14.57 -18.64
C ASP A 61 -39.74 -13.43 -18.56
N LEU A 62 -38.48 -13.81 -18.37
CA LEU A 62 -37.36 -12.85 -18.31
C LEU A 62 -37.05 -12.28 -19.70
N ASP A 63 -37.06 -13.12 -20.74
CA ASP A 63 -36.86 -12.67 -22.11
C ASP A 63 -37.97 -11.71 -22.55
N GLN A 64 -39.22 -11.95 -22.16
CA GLN A 64 -40.33 -11.02 -22.39
C GLN A 64 -40.10 -9.68 -21.67
N LEU A 65 -39.72 -9.70 -20.39
CA LEU A 65 -39.41 -8.47 -19.65
C LEU A 65 -38.26 -7.68 -20.26
N ILE A 66 -37.24 -8.36 -20.79
CA ILE A 66 -36.13 -7.72 -21.53
C ILE A 66 -36.63 -7.09 -22.84
N CYS A 67 -37.51 -7.77 -23.57
CA CYS A 67 -38.09 -7.25 -24.81
C CYS A 67 -39.00 -6.03 -24.56
N GLU A 68 -39.78 -6.05 -23.49
CA GLU A 68 -40.66 -4.94 -23.07
C GLU A 68 -39.85 -3.69 -22.68
N GLN A 69 -38.64 -3.86 -22.12
CA GLN A 69 -37.72 -2.77 -21.78
C GLN A 69 -37.00 -2.17 -23.01
N SER A 70 -37.64 -2.15 -24.19
CA SER A 70 -37.08 -1.61 -25.43
C SER A 70 -36.28 -0.33 -25.18
N THR A 71 -34.98 -0.37 -25.48
CA THR A 71 -34.05 0.71 -25.13
C THR A 71 -33.98 1.67 -26.30
N PRO A 72 -34.54 2.91 -26.21
CA PRO A 72 -34.36 3.91 -27.26
C PRO A 72 -32.86 4.16 -27.50
N GLU A 73 -32.47 4.84 -28.57
CA GLU A 73 -31.06 5.27 -28.68
C GLU A 73 -30.79 6.41 -27.69
N PHE A 74 -29.55 6.53 -27.19
CA PHE A 74 -29.15 7.74 -26.46
C PHE A 74 -29.26 8.93 -27.39
N SER A 75 -29.59 10.11 -26.86
CA SER A 75 -29.69 11.28 -27.70
C SER A 75 -28.38 11.51 -28.47
N SER A 76 -28.52 11.84 -29.75
CA SER A 76 -27.40 12.10 -30.65
C SER A 76 -26.82 13.50 -30.45
N THR A 77 -27.17 14.20 -29.35
CA THR A 77 -26.68 15.54 -29.02
C THR A 77 -25.18 15.56 -29.22
N GLN A 78 -24.75 16.18 -30.34
CA GLN A 78 -23.35 16.38 -30.60
C GLN A 78 -22.86 17.28 -29.48
N PRO A 79 -21.83 16.88 -28.71
CA PRO A 79 -21.20 17.83 -27.83
C PRO A 79 -20.70 18.96 -28.73
N LEU A 80 -21.24 20.16 -28.55
CA LEU A 80 -20.65 21.39 -29.07
C LEU A 80 -19.32 21.58 -28.32
N LEU A 81 -18.33 20.76 -28.67
CA LEU A 81 -17.00 20.85 -28.12
C LEU A 81 -16.47 22.24 -28.45
N GLY A 82 -16.11 22.98 -27.40
CA GLY A 82 -15.51 24.30 -27.54
C GLY A 82 -14.26 24.21 -28.44
N SER A 83 -13.91 25.31 -29.10
CA SER A 83 -12.71 25.38 -29.97
C SER A 83 -11.41 24.97 -29.25
N LYS A 84 -11.35 25.20 -27.92
CA LYS A 84 -10.25 24.78 -27.05
C LYS A 84 -10.25 23.27 -26.78
N GLU A 85 -11.41 22.68 -26.49
CA GLU A 85 -11.54 21.23 -26.27
C GLU A 85 -11.19 20.43 -27.52
N LYS A 86 -11.62 20.91 -28.70
CA LYS A 86 -11.21 20.33 -30.00
C LYS A 86 -9.70 20.38 -30.22
N LYS A 87 -9.01 21.39 -29.69
CA LYS A 87 -7.54 21.53 -29.80
C LYS A 87 -6.83 20.57 -28.83
N ALA A 88 -7.27 20.51 -27.58
CA ALA A 88 -6.76 19.56 -26.58
C ALA A 88 -6.90 18.11 -27.07
N TRP A 89 -8.04 17.78 -27.70
CA TRP A 89 -8.29 16.46 -28.28
C TRP A 89 -7.37 16.13 -29.46
N ARG A 90 -7.11 17.10 -30.36
CA ARG A 90 -6.14 16.93 -31.46
C ARG A 90 -4.71 16.75 -30.95
N GLU A 91 -4.32 17.42 -29.87
CA GLU A 91 -3.00 17.23 -29.24
C GLU A 91 -2.88 15.89 -28.51
N TRP A 92 -3.94 15.45 -27.84
CA TRP A 92 -4.06 14.12 -27.24
C TRP A 92 -3.87 13.03 -28.30
N HIS A 93 -4.55 13.15 -29.45
CA HIS A 93 -4.48 12.19 -30.54
C HIS A 93 -3.08 12.13 -31.20
N LYS A 94 -2.37 13.27 -31.26
CA LYS A 94 -0.97 13.33 -31.72
C LYS A 94 0.03 12.70 -30.75
N ARG A 95 -0.28 12.69 -29.45
CA ARG A 95 0.56 12.05 -28.41
C ARG A 95 0.33 10.55 -28.32
N SER A 96 -0.93 10.10 -28.44
CA SER A 96 -1.28 8.67 -28.42
C SER A 96 -0.83 7.92 -29.68
N SER A 97 -0.62 8.61 -30.80
CA SER A 97 -0.15 8.03 -32.06
C SER A 97 1.40 7.92 -32.20
N ARG A 98 2.19 8.31 -31.19
CA ARG A 98 3.65 8.12 -31.20
C ARG A 98 4.00 6.68 -30.81
N LEU A 99 3.90 5.79 -31.79
CA LEU A 99 4.35 4.39 -31.68
C LEU A 99 5.89 4.33 -31.59
N SER A 100 6.42 3.44 -30.75
CA SER A 100 7.85 3.14 -30.72
C SER A 100 8.28 2.46 -32.04
N ILE A 101 9.57 2.53 -32.37
CA ILE A 101 10.15 1.94 -33.61
C ILE A 101 9.78 0.45 -33.73
N TRP A 102 9.75 -0.30 -32.63
CA TRP A 102 9.36 -1.71 -32.61
C TRP A 102 7.86 -1.95 -32.84
N GLN A 103 6.98 -1.07 -32.35
CA GLN A 103 5.55 -1.16 -32.65
C GLN A 103 5.26 -0.84 -34.13
N ARG A 104 6.09 0.00 -34.78
CA ARG A 104 6.04 0.21 -36.23
C ARG A 104 6.47 -1.04 -37.01
N ILE A 105 7.46 -1.79 -36.52
CA ILE A 105 7.91 -3.05 -37.13
C ILE A 105 6.86 -4.16 -36.96
N VAL A 106 6.26 -4.29 -35.76
CA VAL A 106 5.17 -5.25 -35.51
C VAL A 106 3.90 -4.89 -36.29
N ALA A 107 3.57 -3.60 -36.42
CA ALA A 107 2.46 -3.12 -37.26
C ALA A 107 2.75 -3.27 -38.76
N ALA A 108 4.01 -3.37 -39.19
CA ALA A 108 4.36 -3.73 -40.57
C ALA A 108 4.17 -5.23 -40.85
N PHE A 109 4.34 -6.08 -39.83
CA PHE A 109 4.12 -7.53 -39.94
C PHE A 109 2.65 -7.95 -39.78
N VAL A 110 1.85 -7.15 -39.06
CA VAL A 110 0.42 -7.36 -38.87
C VAL A 110 -0.34 -6.25 -39.62
N ARG A 111 -0.81 -6.54 -40.84
CA ARG A 111 -1.66 -5.63 -41.63
C ARG A 111 -2.99 -5.36 -40.91
N THR A 112 -3.01 -4.44 -39.95
CA THR A 112 -4.22 -3.71 -39.56
C THR A 112 -3.85 -2.28 -39.16
N PRO A 113 -4.04 -1.28 -40.03
CA PRO A 113 -4.04 0.10 -39.57
C PRO A 113 -5.21 0.30 -38.60
N VAL A 114 -4.93 0.72 -37.38
CA VAL A 114 -5.97 1.21 -36.46
C VAL A 114 -6.52 2.50 -37.06
N LYS A 115 -7.72 2.44 -37.66
CA LYS A 115 -8.46 3.63 -38.08
C LYS A 115 -8.83 4.46 -36.85
N PRO A 116 -8.62 5.79 -36.83
CA PRO A 116 -9.14 6.64 -35.77
C PRO A 116 -10.67 6.77 -35.96
N GLN A 117 -11.42 5.99 -35.20
CA GLN A 117 -12.87 6.11 -34.99
C GLN A 117 -13.06 6.55 -33.52
N GLY A 118 -13.86 7.53 -33.14
CA GLY A 118 -14.60 8.59 -33.80
C GLY A 118 -15.12 9.47 -32.65
N GLU A 119 -15.07 10.78 -32.80
CA GLU A 119 -15.47 11.85 -31.85
C GLU A 119 -16.94 11.74 -31.34
N VAL A 120 -17.68 10.70 -31.76
CA VAL A 120 -19.15 10.60 -31.76
C VAL A 120 -19.70 9.54 -30.78
N THR A 121 -18.91 8.55 -30.34
CA THR A 121 -19.45 7.39 -29.58
C THR A 121 -19.24 7.43 -28.06
N LEU A 122 -18.39 8.34 -27.54
CA LEU A 122 -18.07 8.43 -26.12
C LEU A 122 -19.03 9.39 -25.37
N PHE A 123 -19.40 9.05 -24.14
CA PHE A 123 -20.11 9.97 -23.26
C PHE A 123 -19.19 11.14 -22.83
N PRO A 124 -19.57 12.41 -23.02
CA PRO A 124 -18.95 13.51 -22.28
C PRO A 124 -19.27 13.34 -20.78
N PRO A 125 -18.32 13.60 -19.86
CA PRO A 125 -17.01 14.25 -20.00
C PRO A 125 -15.82 13.28 -20.20
N PHE A 126 -16.04 11.99 -20.41
CA PHE A 126 -14.95 10.99 -20.37
C PHE A 126 -13.88 11.16 -21.46
N HIS A 127 -14.16 11.98 -22.49
CA HIS A 127 -13.18 12.38 -23.50
C HIS A 127 -12.06 13.27 -22.94
N LEU A 128 -12.26 13.86 -21.76
CA LEU A 128 -11.27 14.69 -21.06
C LEU A 128 -10.19 13.84 -20.34
N LEU A 129 -10.43 12.54 -20.14
CA LEU A 129 -9.48 11.67 -19.46
C LEU A 129 -8.28 11.34 -20.37
N PRO A 130 -7.03 11.47 -19.88
CA PRO A 130 -5.86 10.98 -20.61
C PRO A 130 -5.93 9.47 -20.86
N PRO A 131 -5.30 8.95 -21.94
CA PRO A 131 -5.37 7.53 -22.24
C PRO A 131 -4.64 6.73 -21.14
N ASN A 132 -5.26 5.65 -20.65
CA ASN A 132 -4.73 4.78 -19.58
C ASN A 132 -4.62 5.42 -18.17
N VAL A 133 -5.26 6.57 -17.95
CA VAL A 133 -5.38 7.23 -16.64
C VAL A 133 -6.81 7.09 -16.16
N SER A 134 -7.00 6.41 -15.03
CA SER A 134 -8.30 6.30 -14.35
C SER A 134 -8.58 7.53 -13.50
N VAL A 135 -9.86 7.77 -13.20
CA VAL A 135 -10.29 8.86 -12.30
C VAL A 135 -9.61 8.76 -10.93
N GLU A 136 -9.35 7.54 -10.44
CA GLU A 136 -8.62 7.31 -9.17
C GLU A 136 -7.18 7.86 -9.21
N LEU A 137 -6.48 7.71 -10.34
CA LEU A 137 -5.13 8.26 -10.47
C LEU A 137 -5.15 9.80 -10.44
N LEU A 138 -6.22 10.41 -10.96
CA LEU A 138 -6.42 11.85 -10.90
C LEU A 138 -6.76 12.34 -9.49
N THR A 139 -7.64 11.65 -8.75
CA THR A 139 -7.94 12.00 -7.35
C THR A 139 -6.73 11.88 -6.44
N GLN A 140 -5.82 10.96 -6.74
CA GLN A 140 -4.54 10.79 -6.03
C GLN A 140 -3.43 11.74 -6.51
N ASN A 141 -3.73 12.65 -7.43
CA ASN A 141 -2.77 13.57 -8.06
C ASN A 141 -1.50 12.86 -8.58
N ARG A 142 -1.68 11.73 -9.27
CA ARG A 142 -0.59 10.94 -9.88
C ARG A 142 -0.85 10.69 -11.35
N ARG A 143 0.02 11.25 -12.22
CA ARG A 143 0.04 10.91 -13.64
C ARG A 143 0.99 9.73 -13.84
N LYS A 144 0.52 8.63 -14.44
CA LYS A 144 1.39 7.47 -14.76
C LYS A 144 2.58 7.95 -15.62
N GLY A 145 3.80 7.72 -15.14
CA GLY A 145 4.97 7.65 -16.01
C GLY A 145 4.76 6.54 -17.04
N ALA A 146 5.21 6.77 -18.29
CA ALA A 146 5.04 5.83 -19.39
C ALA A 146 5.59 4.44 -19.03
N GLY A 147 4.71 3.46 -18.84
CA GLY A 147 5.10 2.09 -18.50
C GLY A 147 5.89 1.45 -19.63
N VAL A 148 7.12 1.03 -19.36
CA VAL A 148 7.99 0.32 -20.31
C VAL A 148 7.90 -1.19 -20.05
N THR A 149 7.46 -1.93 -21.06
CA THR A 149 7.26 -3.38 -21.06
C THR A 149 8.39 -4.07 -21.82
N ASP A 150 9.59 -4.19 -21.23
CA ASP A 150 10.70 -4.88 -21.91
C ASP A 150 11.41 -5.90 -21.00
N LEU A 151 11.62 -7.11 -21.52
CA LEU A 151 12.26 -8.23 -20.81
C LEU A 151 13.78 -8.03 -20.70
N ASN A 152 14.38 -7.31 -21.66
CA ASN A 152 15.79 -6.90 -21.59
C ASN A 152 16.03 -5.91 -20.44
N THR A 153 14.98 -5.23 -19.95
CA THR A 153 15.02 -4.44 -18.71
C THR A 153 14.91 -5.25 -17.43
N MET A 154 14.58 -6.55 -17.42
CA MET A 154 14.71 -7.36 -16.20
C MET A 154 16.17 -7.76 -15.93
N LEU A 155 16.91 -8.08 -16.99
CA LEU A 155 18.33 -8.40 -16.91
C LEU A 155 19.19 -7.14 -16.74
N SER A 156 18.86 -6.05 -17.45
CA SER A 156 19.47 -4.75 -17.17
C SER A 156 18.92 -4.07 -15.91
N ALA A 157 17.75 -4.38 -15.34
CA ALA A 157 17.38 -3.84 -14.01
C ALA A 157 18.17 -4.47 -12.85
N VAL A 158 18.85 -5.60 -13.07
CA VAL A 158 19.79 -6.15 -12.08
C VAL A 158 21.17 -5.50 -12.21
N ILE A 159 21.54 -5.03 -13.41
CA ILE A 159 22.89 -4.50 -13.73
C ILE A 159 22.91 -2.95 -13.80
N ASP A 160 21.89 -2.33 -14.41
CA ASP A 160 21.65 -0.88 -14.54
C ASP A 160 20.65 -0.32 -13.49
N GLY A 161 20.06 -1.17 -12.65
CA GLY A 161 19.06 -0.81 -11.63
C GLY A 161 19.55 0.06 -10.45
N LEU A 162 20.78 0.59 -10.53
CA LEU A 162 21.35 1.46 -9.52
C LEU A 162 21.14 2.96 -9.79
N ILE A 163 20.75 3.37 -11.02
CA ILE A 163 20.84 4.81 -11.38
C ILE A 163 19.53 5.47 -11.88
N SER A 164 18.49 4.77 -12.32
CA SER A 164 17.27 5.50 -12.74
C SER A 164 15.98 4.68 -12.68
N TYR A 165 14.87 5.38 -12.43
CA TYR A 165 13.46 5.01 -12.64
C TYR A 165 12.59 4.65 -11.41
N GLU A 166 11.31 4.99 -11.55
CA GLU A 166 10.27 5.12 -10.51
C GLU A 166 9.99 3.83 -9.72
N ALA A 167 10.04 3.95 -8.40
CA ALA A 167 10.40 2.87 -7.49
C ALA A 167 9.25 1.96 -6.97
N SER A 168 7.97 2.18 -7.33
CA SER A 168 6.88 1.41 -6.69
C SER A 168 6.74 -0.02 -7.24
N ALA A 169 6.92 -0.23 -8.55
CA ALA A 169 6.98 -1.57 -9.14
C ALA A 169 8.31 -2.28 -8.82
N THR A 170 9.40 -1.51 -8.69
CA THR A 170 10.75 -2.01 -8.38
C THR A 170 10.87 -2.48 -6.93
N GLY A 171 10.17 -1.83 -5.98
CA GLY A 171 10.17 -2.21 -4.57
C GLY A 171 9.65 -3.62 -4.30
N GLN A 172 8.53 -4.02 -4.92
CA GLN A 172 8.02 -5.38 -4.80
C GLN A 172 8.96 -6.43 -5.41
N LYS A 173 9.65 -6.10 -6.51
CA LYS A 173 10.66 -6.98 -7.10
C LYS A 173 11.85 -7.16 -6.17
N LEU A 174 12.31 -6.08 -5.52
CA LEU A 174 13.44 -6.10 -4.59
C LEU A 174 13.13 -6.94 -3.34
N LEU A 175 11.94 -6.79 -2.74
CA LEU A 175 11.50 -7.62 -1.61
C LEU A 175 11.50 -9.12 -1.95
N ARG A 176 11.13 -9.48 -3.18
CA ARG A 176 11.10 -10.88 -3.63
C ARG A 176 12.48 -11.44 -3.94
N VAL A 177 13.35 -10.65 -4.56
CA VAL A 177 14.78 -10.99 -4.72
C VAL A 177 15.42 -11.23 -3.37
N GLU A 178 15.09 -10.38 -2.40
CA GLU A 178 15.55 -10.54 -1.05
C GLU A 178 15.05 -11.83 -0.39
N LEU A 179 13.78 -12.20 -0.59
CA LEU A 179 13.24 -13.46 -0.09
C LEU A 179 14.02 -14.66 -0.64
N LEU A 180 14.34 -14.67 -1.94
CA LEU A 180 15.17 -15.73 -2.55
C LEU A 180 16.59 -15.75 -1.97
N ARG A 181 17.23 -14.58 -1.83
CA ARG A 181 18.56 -14.49 -1.22
C ARG A 181 18.52 -15.05 0.21
N ASP A 182 17.51 -14.67 0.98
CA ASP A 182 17.31 -15.11 2.35
C ASP A 182 17.12 -16.63 2.44
N THR A 183 16.37 -17.24 1.50
CA THR A 183 16.19 -18.70 1.47
C THR A 183 17.49 -19.42 1.13
N VAL A 184 18.26 -18.89 0.18
CA VAL A 184 19.60 -19.42 -0.19
C VAL A 184 20.58 -19.32 0.98
N GLN A 185 20.66 -18.14 1.63
CA GLN A 185 21.55 -17.92 2.76
C GLN A 185 21.20 -18.83 3.95
N LEU A 186 19.92 -18.94 4.29
CA LEU A 186 19.49 -19.79 5.39
C LEU A 186 19.70 -21.27 5.09
N LEU A 187 19.44 -21.72 3.85
CA LEU A 187 19.69 -23.09 3.44
C LEU A 187 21.19 -23.43 3.46
N ALA A 188 22.05 -22.48 3.11
CA ALA A 188 23.50 -22.63 3.22
C ALA A 188 23.95 -22.83 4.68
N VAL A 189 23.37 -22.07 5.62
CA VAL A 189 23.64 -22.21 7.06
C VAL A 189 23.15 -23.56 7.61
N VAL A 190 21.93 -23.99 7.24
CA VAL A 190 21.31 -25.22 7.76
C VAL A 190 21.97 -26.49 7.22
N LEU A 191 22.30 -26.51 5.92
CA LEU A 191 23.04 -27.62 5.31
C LEU A 191 24.52 -27.62 5.73
N GLY A 192 24.98 -26.51 6.33
CA GLY A 192 26.29 -26.32 6.94
C GLY A 192 27.42 -26.88 6.09
N LEU A 193 27.39 -26.65 4.75
CA LEU A 193 28.23 -27.26 3.70
C LEU A 193 29.29 -28.23 4.22
N SER A 194 28.83 -29.34 4.82
CA SER A 194 29.69 -30.45 5.13
C SER A 194 30.08 -31.03 3.77
N PRO A 195 31.37 -31.29 3.53
CA PRO A 195 31.90 -31.68 2.22
C PRO A 195 31.17 -32.88 1.58
N THR A 196 30.36 -33.62 2.33
CA THR A 196 29.61 -34.82 1.91
C THR A 196 28.23 -34.56 1.27
N SER A 197 27.56 -33.42 1.51
CA SER A 197 26.19 -33.19 0.99
C SER A 197 26.17 -32.57 -0.42
N ALA A 198 27.22 -31.83 -0.80
CA ALA A 198 27.41 -31.34 -2.16
C ALA A 198 27.85 -32.44 -3.15
N GLU A 199 28.15 -33.64 -2.65
CA GLU A 199 28.61 -34.77 -3.48
C GLU A 199 27.48 -35.56 -4.11
N ALA A 200 26.28 -35.48 -3.54
CA ALA A 200 25.14 -36.30 -3.93
C ALA A 200 24.13 -35.58 -4.83
N LEU A 201 24.23 -34.25 -5.01
CA LEU A 201 23.25 -33.51 -5.81
C LEU A 201 23.27 -33.96 -7.28
N ILE A 202 24.42 -34.47 -7.78
CA ILE A 202 24.61 -34.84 -9.17
C ILE A 202 25.67 -35.95 -9.30
N ALA A 203 25.27 -37.13 -9.75
CA ALA A 203 26.16 -38.22 -10.15
C ALA A 203 26.81 -38.02 -11.54
N THR A 204 26.96 -36.76 -12.00
CA THR A 204 27.55 -36.43 -13.30
C THR A 204 28.65 -35.37 -13.16
N THR A 205 29.80 -35.66 -13.79
CA THR A 205 31.00 -34.84 -14.03
C THR A 205 31.42 -33.81 -12.97
N SER A 206 32.64 -33.98 -12.44
CA SER A 206 33.29 -33.14 -11.40
C SER A 206 33.21 -31.62 -11.63
N VAL A 207 33.16 -31.19 -12.89
CA VAL A 207 33.10 -29.78 -13.30
C VAL A 207 31.78 -29.12 -12.89
N PHE A 208 30.63 -29.74 -13.18
CA PHE A 208 29.31 -29.16 -12.89
C PHE A 208 29.02 -29.10 -11.38
N LYS A 209 29.51 -30.09 -10.61
CA LYS A 209 29.52 -30.11 -9.14
C LYS A 209 30.28 -28.89 -8.56
N GLN A 210 31.44 -28.56 -9.13
CA GLN A 210 32.25 -27.43 -8.69
C GLN A 210 31.60 -26.08 -9.05
N TYR A 211 30.93 -25.99 -10.21
CA TYR A 211 30.19 -24.79 -10.61
C TYR A 211 28.98 -24.49 -9.72
N ILE A 212 28.14 -25.48 -9.42
CA ILE A 212 26.97 -25.27 -8.54
C ILE A 212 27.39 -24.91 -7.12
N ARG A 213 28.46 -25.53 -6.59
CA ARG A 213 29.05 -25.16 -5.30
C ARG A 213 29.48 -23.69 -5.29
N ARG A 214 30.19 -23.24 -6.33
CA ARG A 214 30.62 -21.84 -6.47
C ARG A 214 29.45 -20.88 -6.63
N ILE A 215 28.46 -21.22 -7.46
CA ILE A 215 27.26 -20.39 -7.68
C ILE A 215 26.47 -20.23 -6.38
N THR A 216 26.23 -21.32 -5.66
CA THR A 216 25.45 -21.30 -4.41
C THR A 216 26.19 -20.54 -3.30
N ALA A 217 27.51 -20.70 -3.19
CA ALA A 217 28.32 -19.99 -2.20
C ALA A 217 28.49 -18.49 -2.53
N VAL A 218 28.53 -18.12 -3.82
CA VAL A 218 28.49 -16.72 -4.26
C VAL A 218 27.11 -16.10 -3.99
N LEU A 219 26.02 -16.84 -4.27
CA LEU A 219 24.64 -16.40 -3.98
C LEU A 219 24.37 -16.26 -2.47
N SER A 220 24.98 -17.11 -1.63
CA SER A 220 24.89 -17.01 -0.18
C SER A 220 25.85 -15.98 0.43
N LEU A 221 26.74 -15.38 -0.37
CA LEU A 221 27.80 -14.45 0.05
C LEU A 221 28.82 -15.07 1.04
N SER A 222 28.98 -16.39 1.04
CA SER A 222 30.02 -17.10 1.80
C SER A 222 31.35 -17.10 1.04
N LEU A 223 31.86 -15.90 0.75
CA LEU A 223 33.02 -15.70 -0.14
C LEU A 223 34.32 -16.25 0.44
N ALA A 224 34.43 -16.34 1.77
CA ALA A 224 35.56 -16.95 2.47
C ALA A 224 35.76 -18.43 2.08
N SER A 225 34.67 -19.19 1.90
CA SER A 225 34.71 -20.62 1.51
C SER A 225 35.09 -20.85 0.04
N VAL A 226 35.04 -19.81 -0.81
CA VAL A 226 35.24 -19.89 -2.26
C VAL A 226 36.58 -19.31 -2.71
N PHE A 227 36.94 -18.14 -2.17
CA PHE A 227 38.09 -17.36 -2.64
C PHE A 227 39.31 -17.47 -1.71
N GLY A 228 39.17 -18.13 -0.54
CA GLY A 228 40.23 -18.22 0.47
C GLY A 228 40.45 -16.90 1.21
N SER A 229 40.98 -16.98 2.43
CA SER A 229 41.22 -15.86 3.37
C SER A 229 39.96 -15.28 4.04
N VAL A 230 39.58 -15.89 5.17
CA VAL A 230 38.48 -15.43 6.05
C VAL A 230 38.73 -14.01 6.56
N TYR A 231 39.99 -13.67 6.89
CA TYR A 231 40.39 -12.36 7.41
C TYR A 231 40.13 -11.21 6.41
N LEU A 232 40.33 -11.44 5.10
CA LEU A 232 40.09 -10.45 4.05
C LEU A 232 38.59 -10.14 3.91
N TRP A 233 37.77 -11.18 3.84
CA TRP A 233 36.31 -11.02 3.71
C TRP A 233 35.66 -10.48 4.98
N PHE A 234 36.15 -10.90 6.16
CA PHE A 234 35.74 -10.35 7.45
C PHE A 234 35.99 -8.84 7.52
N SER A 235 37.21 -8.40 7.19
CA SER A 235 37.59 -6.98 7.25
C SER A 235 36.83 -6.12 6.23
N THR A 236 36.65 -6.62 5.01
CA THR A 236 35.91 -5.90 3.95
C THR A 236 34.42 -5.76 4.27
N PHE A 237 33.78 -6.82 4.75
CA PHE A 237 32.37 -6.76 5.16
C PHE A 237 32.14 -5.84 6.35
N ILE A 238 33.02 -5.87 7.36
CA ILE A 238 32.93 -4.95 8.51
C ILE A 238 33.06 -3.51 8.06
N LEU A 239 34.07 -3.17 7.26
CA LEU A 239 34.28 -1.80 6.80
C LEU A 239 33.06 -1.28 6.01
N LEU A 240 32.54 -2.11 5.09
CA LEU A 240 31.37 -1.76 4.30
C LEU A 240 30.12 -1.59 5.18
N VAL A 241 29.84 -2.53 6.08
CA VAL A 241 28.68 -2.48 6.98
C VAL A 241 28.77 -1.30 7.93
N MET A 242 29.94 -1.00 8.50
CA MET A 242 30.11 0.16 9.38
C MET A 242 29.87 1.49 8.65
N MET A 243 30.31 1.63 7.39
CA MET A 243 29.99 2.80 6.57
C MET A 243 28.49 2.93 6.28
N CYS A 244 27.84 1.81 5.94
CA CYS A 244 26.40 1.75 5.71
C CYS A 244 25.60 2.02 6.99
N LEU A 245 26.00 1.46 8.14
CA LEU A 245 25.37 1.67 9.45
C LEU A 245 25.49 3.11 9.92
N TYR A 246 26.66 3.73 9.75
CA TYR A 246 26.82 5.15 10.06
C TYR A 246 25.89 6.02 9.21
N SER A 247 25.78 5.69 7.92
CA SER A 247 24.84 6.38 7.03
C SER A 247 23.37 6.10 7.39
N PHE A 248 23.04 4.88 7.81
CA PHE A 248 21.71 4.51 8.33
C PHE A 248 21.36 5.26 9.63
N TRP A 249 22.29 5.34 10.57
CA TRP A 249 22.13 6.08 11.83
C TRP A 249 21.90 7.58 11.57
N LYS A 250 22.65 8.17 10.63
CA LYS A 250 22.44 9.56 10.20
C LYS A 250 21.09 9.74 9.50
N MET A 251 20.68 8.77 8.70
CA MET A 251 19.42 8.77 7.95
C MET A 251 18.20 8.62 8.86
N THR A 252 18.31 7.94 10.01
CA THR A 252 17.21 7.61 10.94
C THR A 252 17.11 8.56 12.14
N GLY A 253 17.61 9.80 12.02
CA GLY A 253 17.38 10.83 13.05
C GLY A 253 18.39 10.82 14.21
N ARG A 254 19.53 10.14 14.03
CA ARG A 254 20.56 9.96 15.08
C ARG A 254 19.92 9.40 16.37
N TRP A 255 20.42 9.78 17.53
CA TRP A 255 19.88 9.38 18.84
C TRP A 255 18.51 9.99 19.18
N ARG A 256 18.01 11.00 18.43
CA ARG A 256 16.73 11.66 18.72
C ARG A 256 15.49 10.84 18.33
N GLY A 257 15.67 9.72 17.63
CA GLY A 257 14.59 8.79 17.29
C GLY A 257 14.26 8.73 15.79
N ALA A 258 13.52 7.67 15.43
CA ALA A 258 13.22 7.29 14.05
C ALA A 258 12.20 8.19 13.33
N THR A 259 11.49 9.03 14.08
CA THR A 259 10.33 9.83 13.61
C THR A 259 10.71 11.07 12.79
N THR A 260 11.95 11.57 12.92
CA THR A 260 12.32 12.95 12.52
C THR A 260 13.08 13.10 11.18
N SER A 261 13.24 12.07 10.34
CA SER A 261 14.17 12.22 9.19
C SER A 261 13.93 11.43 7.91
N LEU A 262 13.17 10.32 7.95
CA LEU A 262 13.16 9.37 6.82
C LEU A 262 12.04 9.62 5.83
N ASP A 263 10.86 9.94 6.32
CA ASP A 263 9.78 10.52 5.55
C ASP A 263 9.41 11.81 6.28
N THR A 264 9.46 12.92 5.57
CA THR A 264 8.88 14.19 5.99
C THR A 264 7.37 14.00 6.13
N ARG A 265 6.90 13.27 7.16
CA ARG A 265 5.74 13.72 7.92
C ARG A 265 6.24 15.00 8.56
N LEU A 266 5.83 16.09 7.96
CA LEU A 266 6.48 17.38 8.02
C LEU A 266 6.76 17.74 9.49
N ASP A 267 8.04 17.81 9.88
CA ASP A 267 8.50 18.28 11.21
C ASP A 267 8.29 19.80 11.34
N GLY A 268 7.12 20.29 10.92
CA GLY A 268 6.65 21.65 11.07
C GLY A 268 5.50 21.67 12.08
N GLU A 269 5.49 22.69 12.93
CA GLU A 269 4.34 22.97 13.77
C GLU A 269 3.36 23.83 12.97
N GLY A 270 2.25 23.23 12.54
CA GLY A 270 1.28 23.91 11.67
C GLY A 270 1.71 23.93 10.19
N PHE A 271 1.38 25.03 9.52
CA PHE A 271 1.41 25.17 8.06
C PHE A 271 2.71 25.78 7.49
N ASP A 272 3.74 26.01 8.33
CA ASP A 272 4.95 26.78 7.97
C ASP A 272 5.98 25.93 7.22
N LEU A 273 5.64 25.54 5.99
CA LEU A 273 6.45 24.64 5.19
C LEU A 273 6.87 25.28 3.87
N ASP A 274 7.32 26.53 3.94
CA ASP A 274 8.01 27.15 2.81
C ASP A 274 9.39 26.51 2.65
N GLY A 275 9.65 25.92 1.49
CA GLY A 275 11.03 25.61 1.06
C GLY A 275 11.48 24.16 1.13
N HIS A 276 10.60 23.16 1.32
CA HIS A 276 10.99 21.76 1.09
C HIS A 276 11.31 21.44 -0.38
N SER A 277 10.99 22.33 -1.33
CA SER A 277 11.20 22.09 -2.76
C SER A 277 12.50 22.67 -3.34
N THR A 278 13.19 23.65 -2.73
CA THR A 278 14.28 24.34 -3.45
C THR A 278 15.38 24.97 -2.58
N GLN A 279 15.77 24.34 -1.47
CA GLN A 279 17.10 24.66 -0.94
C GLN A 279 18.12 24.17 -1.99
N LYS A 280 18.93 25.08 -2.56
CA LYS A 280 20.01 24.77 -3.53
C LYS A 280 21.08 23.91 -2.84
N LEU A 281 20.76 22.64 -2.57
CA LEU A 281 21.69 21.65 -2.07
C LEU A 281 22.69 21.34 -3.18
N GLY A 282 23.96 21.19 -2.82
CA GLY A 282 24.99 20.69 -3.72
C GLY A 282 24.60 19.33 -4.30
N TRP A 283 25.10 19.00 -5.49
CA TRP A 283 24.70 17.80 -6.23
C TRP A 283 24.90 16.51 -5.41
N PHE A 284 26.01 16.40 -4.67
CA PHE A 284 26.29 15.27 -3.76
C PHE A 284 25.26 15.13 -2.65
N THR A 285 24.79 16.26 -2.11
CA THR A 285 23.80 16.28 -1.03
C THR A 285 22.41 15.92 -1.54
N ARG A 286 22.10 16.23 -2.82
CA ARG A 286 20.88 15.76 -3.50
C ARG A 286 20.94 14.26 -3.76
N LEU A 287 22.05 13.76 -4.32
CA LEU A 287 22.24 12.34 -4.60
C LEU A 287 22.03 11.53 -3.30
N ARG A 288 22.69 11.93 -2.20
CA ARG A 288 22.59 11.27 -0.88
C ARG A 288 21.17 11.24 -0.29
N LYS A 289 20.28 12.14 -0.71
CA LYS A 289 18.88 12.21 -0.24
C LYS A 289 17.89 11.48 -1.17
N THR A 290 18.37 10.83 -2.24
CA THR A 290 17.51 10.08 -3.16
C THR A 290 16.97 8.80 -2.51
N LYS A 291 15.76 8.41 -2.91
CA LYS A 291 15.12 7.17 -2.48
C LYS A 291 15.95 5.93 -2.86
N ALA A 292 16.56 5.94 -4.05
CA ALA A 292 17.39 4.84 -4.53
C ALA A 292 18.56 4.52 -3.58
N ILE A 293 19.33 5.54 -3.17
CA ILE A 293 20.46 5.34 -2.25
C ILE A 293 20.02 4.80 -0.90
N HIS A 294 18.89 5.27 -0.36
CA HIS A 294 18.36 4.74 0.89
C HIS A 294 17.93 3.27 0.75
N MET A 295 17.29 2.91 -0.38
CA MET A 295 16.93 1.52 -0.68
C MET A 295 18.18 0.64 -0.81
N THR A 296 19.19 1.06 -1.58
CA THR A 296 20.45 0.33 -1.75
C THR A 296 21.17 0.15 -0.42
N LEU A 297 21.22 1.19 0.41
CA LEU A 297 21.86 1.14 1.72
C LEU A 297 21.22 0.09 2.64
N ILE A 298 19.89 0.07 2.74
CA ILE A 298 19.19 -0.94 3.57
C ILE A 298 19.33 -2.33 2.94
N PHE A 299 19.26 -2.43 1.61
CA PHE A 299 19.43 -3.70 0.90
C PHE A 299 20.82 -4.30 1.13
N VAL A 300 21.89 -3.50 1.13
CA VAL A 300 23.26 -3.95 1.45
C VAL A 300 23.35 -4.43 2.91
N LEU A 301 22.80 -3.64 3.85
CA LEU A 301 22.76 -4.01 5.27
C LEU A 301 21.95 -5.28 5.54
N THR A 302 20.89 -5.56 4.78
CA THR A 302 20.15 -6.82 4.95
C THR A 302 20.82 -7.97 4.21
N SER A 303 21.52 -7.71 3.10
CA SER A 303 22.28 -8.72 2.33
C SER A 303 23.44 -9.31 3.12
N LEU A 304 24.20 -8.45 3.79
CA LEU A 304 25.36 -8.85 4.58
C LEU A 304 24.98 -9.27 6.00
N TYR A 305 23.69 -9.33 6.34
CA TYR A 305 23.26 -9.60 7.71
C TYR A 305 23.64 -11.00 8.18
N ILE A 306 23.27 -12.04 7.43
CA ILE A 306 23.64 -13.42 7.75
C ILE A 306 25.17 -13.62 7.63
N PRO A 307 25.84 -13.32 6.49
CA PRO A 307 27.27 -13.61 6.32
C PRO A 307 28.16 -12.96 7.39
N LEU A 308 27.91 -11.68 7.73
CA LEU A 308 28.73 -11.00 8.72
C LEU A 308 28.36 -11.41 10.16
N SER A 309 27.08 -11.66 10.46
CA SER A 309 26.70 -12.17 11.79
C SER A 309 27.28 -13.57 12.04
N GLU A 310 27.33 -14.42 11.01
CA GLU A 310 27.98 -15.73 11.08
C GLU A 310 29.47 -15.59 11.35
N LEU A 311 30.19 -14.78 10.55
CA LEU A 311 31.63 -14.59 10.71
C LEU A 311 32.01 -13.96 12.06
N THR A 312 31.21 -13.03 12.57
CA THR A 312 31.47 -12.38 13.87
C THR A 312 31.20 -13.32 15.04
N LEU A 313 30.15 -14.15 14.99
CA LEU A 313 29.93 -15.20 15.97
C LEU A 313 31.01 -16.29 15.88
N ALA A 314 31.43 -16.64 14.66
CA ALA A 314 32.50 -17.60 14.43
C ALA A 314 33.85 -17.10 14.97
N ALA A 315 34.12 -15.80 14.83
CA ALA A 315 35.30 -15.16 15.42
C ALA A 315 35.25 -15.16 16.96
N LEU A 316 34.08 -14.94 17.58
CA LEU A 316 33.93 -14.95 19.04
C LEU A 316 34.20 -16.33 19.66
N VAL A 317 33.75 -17.40 19.00
CA VAL A 317 33.94 -18.79 19.45
C VAL A 317 35.25 -19.39 18.90
N TRP A 318 35.98 -18.62 18.09
CA TRP A 318 37.18 -19.06 17.37
C TRP A 318 36.93 -20.38 16.61
N ARG A 319 35.97 -20.35 15.68
CA ARG A 319 35.62 -21.47 14.78
C ARG A 319 36.82 -21.85 13.90
N SER A 320 36.82 -23.09 13.39
CA SER A 320 37.89 -23.63 12.53
C SER A 320 38.35 -22.74 11.38
N ASP A 321 37.46 -21.92 10.81
CA ASP A 321 37.80 -20.91 9.80
C ASP A 321 38.85 -19.86 10.24
N PHE A 322 38.99 -19.63 11.54
CA PHE A 322 39.94 -18.69 12.15
C PHE A 322 41.19 -19.39 12.69
N TRP A 323 41.30 -20.71 12.55
CA TRP A 323 42.49 -21.44 12.99
C TRP A 323 43.62 -21.23 11.99
N VAL A 324 44.85 -21.20 12.52
CA VAL A 324 46.07 -21.09 11.71
C VAL A 324 46.49 -22.46 11.15
N VAL A 325 45.90 -23.53 11.71
CA VAL A 325 46.17 -24.94 11.38
C VAL A 325 44.86 -25.57 10.90
N ASP A 326 44.95 -26.50 9.95
CA ASP A 326 43.81 -27.30 9.49
C ASP A 326 43.17 -28.08 10.65
N ASP A 327 41.86 -28.26 10.61
CA ASP A 327 41.07 -28.83 11.71
C ASP A 327 41.51 -30.28 12.06
N PRO A 328 42.15 -30.50 13.23
CA PRO A 328 42.65 -31.81 13.61
C PRO A 328 41.54 -32.75 14.11
N TYR A 329 40.32 -32.25 14.31
CA TYR A 329 39.15 -33.00 14.80
C TYR A 329 38.25 -33.55 13.68
N LEU A 330 38.68 -33.44 12.42
CA LEU A 330 37.92 -33.96 11.26
C LEU A 330 37.86 -35.49 11.22
N THR A 331 38.94 -36.18 11.60
CA THR A 331 39.07 -37.65 11.49
C THR A 331 39.02 -38.37 12.83
N THR A 332 39.40 -37.70 13.93
CA THR A 332 39.45 -38.30 15.27
C THR A 332 38.94 -37.30 16.32
N ASP A 333 38.21 -37.80 17.33
CA ASP A 333 37.67 -36.94 18.39
C ASP A 333 38.76 -36.41 19.34
N ASN A 334 39.91 -37.09 19.41
CA ASN A 334 41.05 -36.81 20.30
C ASN A 334 42.39 -36.90 19.52
N PRO A 335 42.77 -35.85 18.77
CA PRO A 335 44.04 -35.79 18.06
C PRO A 335 45.23 -35.68 19.02
N GLN A 336 46.37 -36.29 18.66
CA GLN A 336 47.61 -36.17 19.42
C GLN A 336 48.38 -34.90 19.03
N PRO A 337 49.05 -34.20 19.96
CA PRO A 337 49.81 -33.00 19.67
C PRO A 337 51.06 -33.32 18.83
N ILE A 338 51.24 -32.59 17.72
CA ILE A 338 52.48 -32.59 16.94
C ILE A 338 53.24 -31.31 17.28
N THR A 339 54.45 -31.43 17.84
CA THR A 339 55.31 -30.31 18.23
C THR A 339 56.48 -30.17 17.26
N LEU A 340 56.60 -29.00 16.62
CA LEU A 340 57.71 -28.64 15.73
C LEU A 340 58.61 -27.59 16.41
N PRO A 341 59.95 -27.67 16.27
CA PRO A 341 60.87 -26.73 16.91
C PRO A 341 60.63 -25.28 16.44
N GLY A 342 60.48 -24.34 17.39
CA GLY A 342 60.20 -22.93 17.11
C GLY A 342 58.72 -22.57 16.92
N GLN A 343 57.81 -23.55 17.03
CA GLN A 343 56.35 -23.35 17.04
C GLN A 343 55.73 -23.73 18.39
N LYS A 344 54.54 -23.18 18.67
CA LYS A 344 53.68 -23.60 19.79
C LYS A 344 53.19 -25.03 19.60
N ASP A 345 52.70 -25.65 20.68
CA ASP A 345 52.10 -27.00 20.61
C ASP A 345 50.97 -27.04 19.58
N GLY A 346 50.91 -28.10 18.76
CA GLY A 346 49.96 -28.22 17.66
C GLY A 346 48.48 -28.23 18.06
N LEU A 347 48.16 -28.26 19.36
CA LEU A 347 46.79 -28.15 19.91
C LEU A 347 46.49 -26.79 20.57
N ASP A 348 47.50 -25.91 20.66
CA ASP A 348 47.46 -24.61 21.33
C ASP A 348 47.19 -23.46 20.35
N PHE A 349 46.29 -23.72 19.40
CA PHE A 349 45.93 -22.78 18.33
C PHE A 349 44.73 -21.88 18.64
N CYS A 350 43.99 -22.18 19.71
CA CYS A 350 42.81 -21.39 20.09
C CYS A 350 43.17 -19.96 20.48
N TYR A 351 42.44 -18.98 19.93
CA TYR A 351 42.66 -17.55 20.16
C TYR A 351 44.09 -17.09 19.85
N THR A 352 44.71 -17.69 18.83
CA THR A 352 46.01 -17.28 18.30
C THR A 352 45.94 -17.10 16.79
N THR A 353 46.63 -16.08 16.27
CA THR A 353 46.73 -15.81 14.81
C THR A 353 48.05 -16.29 14.20
N THR A 354 49.00 -16.76 15.02
CA THR A 354 50.28 -17.32 14.57
C THR A 354 50.74 -18.45 15.49
N MET A 355 51.31 -19.50 14.88
CA MET A 355 51.95 -20.63 15.58
C MET A 355 53.42 -20.35 15.95
N THR A 356 54.03 -19.28 15.44
CA THR A 356 55.43 -18.96 15.76
C THR A 356 55.56 -18.45 17.21
N LEU A 357 56.53 -18.99 17.94
CA LEU A 357 56.90 -18.48 19.27
C LEU A 357 57.37 -17.01 19.14
N GLY A 358 56.70 -16.10 19.86
CA GLY A 358 57.00 -14.65 19.83
C GLY A 358 56.36 -13.85 18.69
N GLY A 359 55.57 -14.46 17.80
CA GLY A 359 54.83 -13.74 16.76
C GLY A 359 53.66 -12.90 17.31
N PHE A 360 53.30 -11.82 16.61
CA PHE A 360 52.18 -10.94 17.00
C PHE A 360 50.84 -11.71 17.00
N ASN A 361 50.14 -11.70 18.14
CA ASN A 361 48.80 -12.28 18.27
C ASN A 361 47.71 -11.20 18.09
N GLY A 362 47.01 -11.24 16.96
CA GLY A 362 45.92 -10.32 16.61
C GLY A 362 44.54 -10.75 17.13
N ALA A 363 44.44 -11.79 17.96
CA ALA A 363 43.15 -12.34 18.38
C ALA A 363 42.29 -11.37 19.21
N LEU A 364 42.88 -10.63 20.15
CA LEU A 364 42.15 -9.69 21.00
C LEU A 364 41.43 -8.57 20.21
N PRO A 365 42.08 -7.87 19.25
CA PRO A 365 41.40 -6.94 18.36
C PRO A 365 40.21 -7.57 17.60
N ILE A 366 40.38 -8.79 17.08
CA ILE A 366 39.32 -9.51 16.35
C ILE A 366 38.12 -9.79 17.26
N LEU A 367 38.36 -10.25 18.49
CA LEU A 367 37.30 -10.50 19.48
C LEU A 367 36.54 -9.22 19.84
N LEU A 368 37.24 -8.12 20.11
CA LEU A 368 36.62 -6.84 20.46
C LEU A 368 35.77 -6.27 19.31
N ILE A 369 36.31 -6.29 18.08
CA ILE A 369 35.58 -5.85 16.89
C ILE A 369 34.35 -6.73 16.67
N SER A 370 34.48 -8.05 16.85
CA SER A 370 33.36 -8.98 16.70
C SER A 370 32.26 -8.75 17.73
N ALA A 371 32.62 -8.55 19.00
CA ALA A 371 31.68 -8.25 20.07
C ALA A 371 30.90 -6.94 19.79
N VAL A 372 31.59 -5.88 19.39
CA VAL A 372 30.96 -4.62 19.00
C VAL A 372 30.05 -4.82 17.79
N CYS A 373 30.47 -5.59 16.80
CA CYS A 373 29.66 -5.87 15.62
C CYS A 373 28.37 -6.63 15.98
N VAL A 374 28.42 -7.61 16.89
CA VAL A 374 27.20 -8.31 17.36
C VAL A 374 26.23 -7.34 18.04
N LEU A 375 26.72 -6.47 18.92
CA LEU A 375 25.88 -5.50 19.64
C LEU A 375 25.26 -4.45 18.70
N VAL A 376 26.06 -3.87 17.79
CA VAL A 376 25.64 -2.75 16.94
C VAL A 376 24.92 -3.22 15.68
N TYR A 377 25.41 -4.27 15.01
CA TYR A 377 24.85 -4.75 13.75
C TYR A 377 23.86 -5.89 13.93
N SER A 378 24.17 -6.91 14.72
CA SER A 378 23.29 -8.07 14.84
C SER A 378 22.07 -7.79 15.74
N LEU A 379 22.22 -6.97 16.79
CA LEU A 379 21.12 -6.65 17.73
C LEU A 379 20.50 -5.27 17.50
N TRP A 380 21.29 -4.19 17.51
CA TRP A 380 20.75 -2.82 17.42
C TRP A 380 20.10 -2.51 16.06
N PHE A 381 20.69 -2.92 14.94
CA PHE A 381 20.16 -2.62 13.62
C PHE A 381 18.75 -3.19 13.37
N PRO A 382 18.43 -4.47 13.64
CA PRO A 382 17.06 -4.99 13.50
C PRO A 382 16.04 -4.27 14.38
N LEU A 383 16.40 -3.97 15.63
CA LEU A 383 15.55 -3.23 16.57
C LEU A 383 15.29 -1.80 16.08
N ARG A 384 16.34 -1.12 15.61
CA ARG A 384 16.20 0.23 15.04
C ARG A 384 15.34 0.18 13.77
N LEU A 385 15.57 -0.78 12.88
CA LEU A 385 14.78 -0.96 11.67
C LEU A 385 13.30 -1.18 12.00
N TRP A 386 12.97 -1.95 13.05
CA TRP A 386 11.59 -2.16 13.48
C TRP A 386 10.89 -0.84 13.85
N THR A 387 11.55 0.01 14.65
CA THR A 387 11.00 1.31 15.05
C THR A 387 10.81 2.24 13.86
N VAL A 388 11.76 2.24 12.93
CA VAL A 388 11.75 3.08 11.74
C VAL A 388 10.65 2.65 10.78
N VAL A 389 10.51 1.35 10.53
CA VAL A 389 9.47 0.82 9.63
C VAL A 389 8.08 1.14 10.16
N ARG A 390 7.83 0.88 11.45
CA ARG A 390 6.53 1.21 12.08
C ARG A 390 6.20 2.70 12.05
N ALA A 391 7.21 3.58 12.12
CA ALA A 391 6.99 5.01 11.99
C ALA A 391 6.69 5.43 10.54
N SER A 392 7.29 4.75 9.56
CA SER A 392 7.09 5.05 8.12
C SER A 392 5.82 4.45 7.53
N THR A 393 5.20 3.46 8.18
CA THR A 393 4.02 2.80 7.61
C THR A 393 2.85 3.76 7.48
N PRO A 394 2.15 3.79 6.33
CA PRO A 394 1.03 4.69 6.14
C PRO A 394 -0.09 4.34 7.11
N GLU A 395 -0.64 5.38 7.73
CA GLU A 395 -1.88 5.24 8.47
C GLU A 395 -3.04 5.15 7.49
N VAL A 396 -3.93 4.22 7.77
CA VAL A 396 -5.09 3.94 6.93
C VAL A 396 -6.27 4.59 7.59
N GLU A 397 -6.94 5.44 6.84
CA GLU A 397 -8.18 6.07 7.28
C GLU A 397 -9.26 5.01 7.52
N ASN A 398 -10.04 5.26 8.57
CA ASN A 398 -11.10 4.36 9.01
C ASN A 398 -12.31 4.42 8.09
N TYR A 399 -12.52 5.49 7.32
CA TYR A 399 -13.67 5.64 6.43
C TYR A 399 -13.28 5.58 4.94
N ASN A 400 -14.21 5.16 4.09
CA ASN A 400 -14.05 5.15 2.63
C ASN A 400 -14.42 6.51 2.01
N GLU A 401 -14.32 6.64 0.68
CA GLU A 401 -14.62 7.89 -0.06
C GLU A 401 -16.09 8.30 0.01
N MET A 402 -16.96 7.43 0.54
CA MET A 402 -18.37 7.70 0.82
C MET A 402 -18.60 8.10 2.29
N GLY A 403 -17.55 8.20 3.09
CA GLY A 403 -17.65 8.44 4.53
C GLY A 403 -18.19 7.27 5.34
N ALA A 404 -18.31 6.06 4.77
CA ALA A 404 -18.73 4.85 5.48
C ALA A 404 -17.53 4.14 6.12
N HIS A 405 -17.75 3.52 7.28
CA HIS A 405 -16.68 2.87 8.05
C HIS A 405 -16.14 1.62 7.32
N ARG A 406 -14.82 1.53 7.18
CA ARG A 406 -14.14 0.41 6.51
C ARG A 406 -14.07 -0.80 7.44
N VAL A 407 -14.51 -1.94 6.93
CA VAL A 407 -14.41 -3.21 7.67
C VAL A 407 -13.02 -3.88 7.47
N ASN A 408 -12.45 -3.78 6.26
CA ASN A 408 -11.14 -4.39 5.92
C ASN A 408 -10.02 -3.33 5.84
N LEU A 409 -9.41 -3.02 7.00
CA LEU A 409 -8.27 -2.09 7.09
C LEU A 409 -7.00 -2.61 6.38
N ASP A 410 -6.83 -3.93 6.27
CA ASP A 410 -5.66 -4.52 5.62
C ASP A 410 -5.68 -4.32 4.10
N GLU A 411 -6.84 -4.41 3.44
CA GLU A 411 -6.97 -4.12 1.99
C GLU A 411 -6.75 -2.63 1.69
N ALA A 412 -7.31 -1.78 2.56
CA ALA A 412 -7.09 -0.35 2.47
C ALA A 412 -5.62 0.01 2.73
N TYR A 413 -4.95 -0.71 3.64
CA TYR A 413 -3.50 -0.63 3.80
C TYR A 413 -2.78 -1.05 2.52
N GLN A 414 -3.07 -2.20 1.92
CA GLN A 414 -2.41 -2.64 0.68
C GLN A 414 -2.57 -1.63 -0.46
N ARG A 415 -3.73 -0.99 -0.56
CA ARG A 415 -3.99 0.10 -1.51
C ARG A 415 -3.17 1.35 -1.18
N ALA A 416 -3.09 1.74 0.08
CA ALA A 416 -2.33 2.91 0.53
C ALA A 416 -0.80 2.71 0.51
N SER A 417 -0.31 1.49 0.78
CA SER A 417 1.09 1.08 0.67
C SER A 417 1.46 0.65 -0.76
N GLY A 418 0.49 0.65 -1.68
CA GLY A 418 0.60 0.14 -3.03
C GLY A 418 1.50 1.01 -3.92
N PRO A 419 1.15 1.21 -5.20
CA PRO A 419 1.84 2.19 -6.03
C PRO A 419 1.71 3.62 -5.49
N THR A 420 0.76 3.87 -4.59
CA THR A 420 0.30 5.16 -4.03
C THR A 420 1.20 5.72 -2.93
N ASP A 421 2.07 4.91 -2.31
CA ASP A 421 2.97 5.40 -1.28
C ASP A 421 4.29 5.91 -1.87
N SER A 422 4.64 7.16 -1.55
CA SER A 422 5.92 7.76 -1.94
C SER A 422 7.04 7.46 -0.94
N GLY A 423 6.69 6.92 0.25
CA GLY A 423 7.58 6.65 1.37
C GLY A 423 8.84 5.92 0.97
N ARG A 424 9.98 6.34 1.51
CA ARG A 424 11.30 5.83 1.11
C ARG A 424 11.46 4.34 1.44
N LEU A 425 10.73 3.86 2.45
CA LEU A 425 10.78 2.49 2.95
C LEU A 425 9.62 1.62 2.48
N ASN A 426 8.78 2.09 1.53
CA ASN A 426 7.59 1.38 1.09
C ASN A 426 7.83 -0.08 0.71
N TRP A 427 8.93 -0.35 0.01
CA TRP A 427 9.32 -1.70 -0.42
C TRP A 427 9.47 -2.71 0.73
N LEU A 428 9.73 -2.23 1.96
CA LEU A 428 10.01 -3.04 3.13
C LEU A 428 8.73 -3.52 3.83
N TYR A 429 7.63 -2.77 3.72
CA TYR A 429 6.37 -3.05 4.41
C TYR A 429 5.18 -3.34 3.49
N GLN A 430 5.24 -2.98 2.21
CA GLN A 430 4.15 -3.19 1.25
C GLN A 430 3.75 -4.66 1.10
N GLY A 431 4.69 -5.60 1.21
CA GLY A 431 4.39 -7.04 1.06
C GLY A 431 3.73 -7.71 2.26
N TYR A 432 3.57 -6.99 3.37
CA TYR A 432 3.08 -7.51 4.64
C TYR A 432 1.72 -6.91 5.00
N ARG A 433 0.94 -7.58 5.86
CA ARG A 433 -0.27 -6.98 6.45
C ARG A 433 0.11 -5.85 7.42
N LYS A 434 -0.80 -4.91 7.69
CA LYS A 434 -0.50 -3.71 8.50
C LYS A 434 0.09 -4.04 9.86
N ARG A 435 -0.47 -5.02 10.57
CA ARG A 435 0.01 -5.49 11.89
C ARG A 435 1.45 -6.04 11.85
N TRP A 436 1.83 -6.58 10.70
CA TRP A 436 3.11 -7.26 10.45
C TRP A 436 4.02 -6.45 9.52
N ALA A 437 3.79 -5.15 9.37
CA ALA A 437 4.58 -4.30 8.46
C ALA A 437 6.09 -4.33 8.74
N ALA A 438 6.50 -4.45 10.01
CA ALA A 438 7.89 -4.58 10.44
C ALA A 438 8.37 -6.04 10.61
N TYR A 439 7.64 -7.02 10.06
CA TYR A 439 7.90 -8.45 10.25
C TYR A 439 9.31 -8.87 9.84
N LYS A 440 9.89 -8.20 8.84
CA LYS A 440 11.25 -8.47 8.39
C LYS A 440 12.30 -8.32 9.51
N SER A 441 12.18 -7.32 10.38
CA SER A 441 13.09 -7.17 11.52
C SER A 441 13.00 -8.36 12.48
N LEU A 442 11.80 -8.93 12.66
CA LEU A 442 11.62 -10.14 13.47
C LEU A 442 12.21 -11.38 12.77
N VAL A 443 12.05 -11.51 11.44
CA VAL A 443 12.72 -12.55 10.65
C VAL A 443 14.25 -12.47 10.80
N MET A 444 14.83 -11.27 10.85
CA MET A 444 16.27 -11.08 11.09
C MET A 444 16.70 -11.57 12.47
N LEU A 445 15.90 -11.37 13.52
CA LEU A 445 16.18 -11.91 14.85
C LEU A 445 16.11 -13.45 14.87
N PHE A 446 15.11 -14.05 14.21
CA PHE A 446 15.04 -15.51 14.07
C PHE A 446 16.25 -16.08 13.32
N LYS A 447 16.69 -15.42 12.23
CA LYS A 447 17.90 -15.80 11.51
C LYS A 447 19.14 -15.73 12.39
N LEU A 448 19.26 -14.72 13.24
CA LEU A 448 20.37 -14.61 14.18
C LEU A 448 20.38 -15.77 15.18
N LEU A 449 19.23 -16.20 15.69
CA LEU A 449 19.12 -17.37 16.56
C LEU A 449 19.53 -18.66 15.85
N VAL A 450 19.12 -18.83 14.60
CA VAL A 450 19.53 -20.00 13.77
C VAL A 450 21.05 -19.99 13.54
N VAL A 451 21.62 -18.83 13.18
CA VAL A 451 23.08 -18.69 12.99
C VAL A 451 23.84 -18.90 14.29
N ALA A 452 23.35 -18.37 15.42
CA ALA A 452 23.97 -18.59 16.72
C ALA A 452 23.95 -20.07 17.10
N ALA A 453 22.83 -20.77 16.92
CA ALA A 453 22.75 -22.21 17.15
C ALA A 453 23.68 -22.99 16.21
N SER A 454 23.79 -22.60 14.93
CA SER A 454 24.63 -23.30 13.95
C SER A 454 26.12 -23.06 14.15
N VAL A 455 26.53 -21.92 14.73
CA VAL A 455 27.95 -21.54 14.90
C VAL A 455 28.48 -21.90 16.29
N ILE A 456 27.70 -21.66 17.34
CA ILE A 456 28.14 -21.86 18.73
C ILE A 456 28.08 -23.34 19.10
N ILE A 457 27.05 -24.07 18.65
CA ILE A 457 26.82 -25.48 18.97
C ILE A 457 27.47 -26.36 17.88
N THR A 458 28.79 -26.31 17.79
CA THR A 458 29.60 -27.15 16.88
C THR A 458 30.83 -27.67 17.61
N LYS A 459 31.36 -28.82 17.19
CA LYS A 459 32.64 -29.32 17.72
C LYS A 459 33.83 -28.52 17.19
N ASP A 460 33.71 -28.01 15.97
CA ASP A 460 34.77 -27.35 15.20
C ASP A 460 35.01 -25.90 15.68
N ASN A 461 35.07 -25.71 17.01
CA ASN A 461 35.26 -24.42 17.68
C ASN A 461 36.01 -24.58 19.02
N CYS A 462 36.55 -23.50 19.55
CA CYS A 462 37.40 -23.56 20.75
C CYS A 462 36.64 -23.75 22.07
N LEU A 463 35.31 -23.61 22.09
CA LEU A 463 34.50 -23.78 23.30
C LEU A 463 34.10 -25.24 23.54
N LEU A 464 33.75 -25.97 22.49
CA LEU A 464 33.12 -27.30 22.59
C LEU A 464 33.98 -28.45 22.04
N ARG A 465 35.21 -28.18 21.59
CA ARG A 465 36.15 -29.18 21.03
C ARG A 465 36.36 -30.44 21.87
N HIS A 466 36.25 -30.35 23.20
CA HIS A 466 36.52 -31.45 24.14
C HIS A 466 35.38 -32.48 24.23
N HIS A 467 34.24 -32.24 23.61
CA HIS A 467 33.08 -33.13 23.65
C HIS A 467 32.99 -34.02 22.37
N PRO A 468 32.31 -35.17 22.43
CA PRO A 468 32.17 -36.06 21.28
C PRO A 468 31.34 -35.43 20.14
N ARG A 469 31.79 -35.59 18.89
CA ARG A 469 31.17 -34.94 17.70
C ARG A 469 29.70 -35.31 17.54
N ALA A 470 29.36 -36.57 17.77
CA ALA A 470 28.00 -37.09 17.63
C ALA A 470 27.01 -36.42 18.62
N ALA A 471 27.42 -36.21 19.88
CA ALA A 471 26.56 -35.59 20.89
C ALA A 471 26.30 -34.11 20.57
N ILE A 472 27.34 -33.35 20.21
CA ILE A 472 27.18 -31.93 19.86
C ILE A 472 26.35 -31.77 18.59
N ALA A 473 26.59 -32.59 17.57
CA ALA A 473 25.80 -32.56 16.33
C ALA A 473 24.32 -32.89 16.60
N ALA A 474 24.03 -33.87 17.46
CA ALA A 474 22.65 -34.18 17.86
C ALA A 474 22.00 -33.01 18.62
N ILE A 475 22.70 -32.38 19.58
CA ILE A 475 22.20 -31.21 20.32
C ILE A 475 21.95 -30.02 19.37
N GLN A 476 22.87 -29.78 18.43
CA GLN A 476 22.74 -28.73 17.42
C GLN A 476 21.49 -28.93 16.58
N GLN A 477 21.32 -30.13 15.99
CA GLN A 477 20.18 -30.43 15.13
C GLN A 477 18.85 -30.48 15.89
N ALA A 478 18.85 -30.92 17.15
CA ALA A 478 17.68 -30.84 18.02
C ALA A 478 17.29 -29.37 18.30
N THR A 479 18.27 -28.52 18.60
CA THR A 479 18.04 -27.08 18.82
C THR A 479 17.50 -26.39 17.57
N LEU A 480 18.09 -26.66 16.40
CA LEU A 480 17.62 -26.14 15.11
C LEU A 480 16.19 -26.62 14.79
N SER A 481 15.88 -27.89 15.06
CA SER A 481 14.54 -28.44 14.86
C SER A 481 13.49 -27.73 15.72
N VAL A 482 13.80 -27.47 17.00
CA VAL A 482 12.92 -26.71 17.90
C VAL A 482 12.74 -25.27 17.42
N LEU A 483 13.82 -24.60 17.01
CA LEU A 483 13.76 -23.23 16.47
C LEU A 483 12.90 -23.14 15.21
N PHE A 484 13.06 -24.07 14.25
CA PHE A 484 12.23 -24.11 13.04
C PHE A 484 10.78 -24.47 13.34
N LEU A 485 10.52 -25.35 14.32
CA LEU A 485 9.17 -25.66 14.75
C LEU A 485 8.47 -24.42 15.33
N VAL A 486 9.13 -23.69 16.23
CA VAL A 486 8.60 -22.43 16.79
C VAL A 486 8.34 -21.42 15.67
N TRP A 487 9.28 -21.26 14.74
CA TRP A 487 9.14 -20.32 13.63
C TRP A 487 8.01 -20.72 12.65
N LEU A 488 7.79 -22.02 12.46
CA LEU A 488 6.67 -22.55 11.69
C LEU A 488 5.33 -22.29 12.40
N VAL A 489 5.23 -22.54 13.70
CA VAL A 489 4.02 -22.26 14.50
C VAL A 489 3.68 -20.77 14.46
N VAL A 490 4.67 -19.90 14.59
CA VAL A 490 4.48 -18.45 14.41
C VAL A 490 3.96 -18.14 13.01
N GLN A 491 4.45 -18.79 11.94
CA GLN A 491 3.94 -18.57 10.58
C GLN A 491 2.48 -18.95 10.40
N LEU A 492 2.13 -20.13 10.91
CA LEU A 492 0.83 -20.74 10.72
C LEU A 492 -0.26 -19.94 11.45
N THR A 493 0.10 -19.27 12.54
CA THR A 493 -0.82 -18.44 13.34
C THR A 493 -0.89 -16.98 12.87
N SER A 494 0.19 -16.42 12.31
CA SER A 494 0.30 -14.99 12.04
C SER A 494 -0.24 -14.53 10.68
N GLY A 495 -0.08 -15.33 9.62
CA GLY A 495 -0.43 -14.96 8.25
C GLY A 495 0.17 -13.62 7.80
N CYS A 496 1.47 -13.39 8.05
CA CYS A 496 2.12 -12.08 7.92
C CYS A 496 2.05 -11.42 6.53
N TYR A 497 2.05 -12.21 5.45
CA TYR A 497 2.09 -11.67 4.08
C TYR A 497 0.69 -11.28 3.61
N SER A 498 0.62 -10.27 2.73
CA SER A 498 -0.64 -9.86 2.10
C SER A 498 -1.13 -10.91 1.10
N SER A 499 -0.23 -11.39 0.23
CA SER A 499 -0.55 -12.43 -0.74
C SER A 499 -0.66 -13.83 -0.11
N VAL A 500 -1.69 -14.57 -0.53
CA VAL A 500 -1.87 -15.99 -0.15
C VAL A 500 -0.68 -16.85 -0.62
N VAL A 501 -0.21 -16.61 -1.85
CA VAL A 501 0.94 -17.32 -2.43
C VAL A 501 2.20 -17.09 -1.60
N GLY A 502 2.46 -15.84 -1.16
CA GLY A 502 3.60 -15.53 -0.30
C GLY A 502 3.56 -16.27 1.03
N ASN A 503 2.39 -16.30 1.71
CA ASN A 503 2.24 -17.06 2.95
C ASN A 503 2.45 -18.57 2.74
N THR A 504 1.96 -19.13 1.63
CA THR A 504 2.13 -20.56 1.30
C THR A 504 3.59 -20.90 1.05
N VAL A 505 4.28 -20.15 0.19
CA VAL A 505 5.68 -20.40 -0.16
C VAL A 505 6.54 -20.31 1.10
N GLU A 506 6.29 -19.30 1.93
CA GLU A 506 7.01 -19.14 3.19
C GLU A 506 6.75 -20.29 4.17
N THR A 507 5.49 -20.72 4.30
CA THR A 507 5.14 -21.90 5.13
C THR A 507 5.85 -23.15 4.63
N LEU A 508 5.86 -23.36 3.32
CA LEU A 508 6.52 -24.51 2.70
C LEU A 508 8.04 -24.46 2.86
N SER A 509 8.64 -23.27 2.84
CA SER A 509 10.06 -23.08 3.14
C SER A 509 10.40 -23.50 4.57
N ARG A 510 9.60 -23.10 5.56
CA ARG A 510 9.80 -23.45 6.98
C ARG A 510 9.58 -24.93 7.26
N VAL A 511 8.59 -25.54 6.61
CA VAL A 511 8.42 -27.00 6.62
C VAL A 511 9.65 -27.68 6.03
N GLY A 512 10.18 -27.16 4.91
CA GLY A 512 11.41 -27.66 4.30
C GLY A 512 12.62 -27.60 5.24
N TYR A 513 12.84 -26.46 5.93
CA TYR A 513 13.93 -26.32 6.90
C TYR A 513 13.78 -27.27 8.10
N LEU A 514 12.56 -27.41 8.62
CA LEU A 514 12.26 -28.34 9.70
C LEU A 514 12.53 -29.80 9.27
N LEU A 515 12.10 -30.19 8.08
CA LEU A 515 12.35 -31.53 7.54
C LEU A 515 13.84 -31.81 7.37
N ILE A 516 14.62 -30.85 6.85
CA ILE A 516 16.07 -30.99 6.71
C ILE A 516 16.72 -31.17 8.09
N ALA A 517 16.33 -30.38 9.10
CA ALA A 517 16.88 -30.48 10.46
C ALA A 517 16.53 -31.83 11.11
N VAL A 518 15.28 -32.30 10.97
CA VAL A 518 14.83 -33.59 11.53
C VAL A 518 15.47 -34.78 10.83
N ILE A 519 15.57 -34.78 9.50
CA ILE A 519 16.25 -35.85 8.75
C ILE A 519 17.73 -35.92 9.16
N THR A 520 18.38 -34.75 9.32
CA THR A 520 19.77 -34.66 9.77
C THR A 520 19.92 -35.16 11.21
N LEU A 521 19.00 -34.83 12.11
CA LEU A 521 18.95 -35.37 13.47
C LEU A 521 18.84 -36.90 13.49
N CYS A 522 17.90 -37.46 12.72
CA CYS A 522 17.73 -38.91 12.60
C CYS A 522 18.99 -39.63 12.09
N SER A 523 19.73 -39.00 11.17
CA SER A 523 21.01 -39.51 10.69
C SER A 523 22.09 -39.44 11.75
N THR A 524 22.19 -38.33 12.51
CA THR A 524 23.15 -38.21 13.63
C THR A 524 22.88 -39.20 14.76
N LEU A 525 21.62 -39.62 14.96
CA LEU A 525 21.23 -40.66 15.92
C LEU A 525 21.43 -42.09 15.40
N ASN A 526 22.00 -42.25 14.20
CA ASN A 526 22.36 -43.51 13.58
C ASN A 526 21.19 -44.51 13.43
N ILE A 527 20.00 -44.00 13.09
CA ILE A 527 18.83 -44.84 12.78
C ILE A 527 19.06 -45.57 11.46
N ALA A 528 18.75 -46.87 11.40
CA ALA A 528 18.97 -47.69 10.21
C ALA A 528 18.30 -47.09 8.95
N GLY A 529 19.07 -46.92 7.87
CA GLY A 529 18.61 -46.32 6.61
C GLY A 529 18.59 -44.79 6.57
N ALA A 530 18.86 -44.09 7.68
CA ALA A 530 18.76 -42.63 7.76
C ALA A 530 19.83 -41.89 6.93
N ALA A 531 21.02 -42.46 6.74
CA ALA A 531 22.09 -41.84 5.95
C ALA A 531 21.69 -41.67 4.46
N ALA A 532 21.11 -42.70 3.84
CA ALA A 532 20.62 -42.61 2.46
C ALA A 532 19.47 -41.60 2.33
N VAL A 533 18.56 -41.58 3.31
CA VAL A 533 17.46 -40.62 3.37
C VAL A 533 17.97 -39.19 3.56
N GLN A 534 19.04 -38.98 4.34
CA GLN A 534 19.67 -37.67 4.50
C GLN A 534 20.19 -37.14 3.17
N HIS A 535 20.97 -37.92 2.43
CA HIS A 535 21.57 -37.46 1.18
C HIS A 535 20.52 -37.17 0.10
N TYR A 536 19.64 -38.12 -0.23
CA TYR A 536 18.64 -37.93 -1.29
C TYR A 536 17.48 -37.02 -0.86
N GLY A 537 17.03 -37.14 0.39
CA GLY A 537 15.94 -36.35 0.94
C GLY A 537 16.27 -34.87 1.06
N ASN A 538 17.43 -34.52 1.65
CA ASN A 538 17.82 -33.11 1.79
C ASN A 538 18.07 -32.45 0.43
N THR A 539 18.66 -33.19 -0.52
CA THR A 539 18.86 -32.75 -1.91
C THR A 539 17.53 -32.43 -2.59
N PHE A 540 16.58 -33.37 -2.54
CA PHE A 540 15.26 -33.19 -3.15
C PHE A 540 14.50 -32.00 -2.54
N ILE A 541 14.48 -31.90 -1.21
CA ILE A 541 13.82 -30.79 -0.51
C ILE A 541 14.47 -29.46 -0.91
N SER A 542 15.80 -29.39 -0.97
CA SER A 542 16.54 -28.17 -1.36
C SER A 542 16.20 -27.70 -2.78
N VAL A 543 16.20 -28.62 -3.77
CA VAL A 543 15.81 -28.32 -5.16
C VAL A 543 14.37 -27.81 -5.22
N LEU A 544 13.46 -28.46 -4.50
CA LEU A 544 12.06 -28.05 -4.43
C LEU A 544 11.92 -26.64 -3.85
N LEU A 545 12.65 -26.32 -2.77
CA LEU A 545 12.65 -24.98 -2.16
C LEU A 545 13.17 -23.90 -3.12
N TYR A 546 14.20 -24.18 -3.91
CA TYR A 546 14.69 -23.26 -4.93
C TYR A 546 13.67 -23.03 -6.05
N ILE A 547 13.02 -24.09 -6.55
CA ILE A 547 11.96 -23.98 -7.57
C ILE A 547 10.79 -23.15 -7.03
N LEU A 548 10.37 -23.39 -5.79
CA LEU A 548 9.29 -22.62 -5.15
C LEU A 548 9.65 -21.15 -4.94
N SER A 549 10.90 -20.87 -4.55
CA SER A 549 11.39 -19.50 -4.39
C SER A 549 11.43 -18.76 -5.73
N LEU A 550 11.87 -19.42 -6.80
CA LEU A 550 11.87 -18.87 -8.15
C LEU A 550 10.43 -18.64 -8.66
N TYR A 551 9.53 -19.59 -8.39
CA TYR A 551 8.11 -19.46 -8.69
C TYR A 551 7.49 -18.25 -8.00
N ALA A 552 7.79 -18.02 -6.73
CA ALA A 552 7.28 -16.87 -5.97
C ALA A 552 7.70 -15.51 -6.54
N ILE A 553 8.87 -15.44 -7.20
CA ILE A 553 9.33 -14.23 -7.89
C ILE A 553 8.52 -13.99 -9.17
N ILE A 554 8.32 -15.05 -9.96
CA ILE A 554 7.78 -14.99 -11.32
C ILE A 554 6.24 -14.91 -11.34
N ALA A 555 5.57 -15.67 -10.47
CA ALA A 555 4.11 -15.84 -10.45
C ALA A 555 3.30 -14.54 -10.38
N PRO A 556 3.68 -13.51 -9.58
CA PRO A 556 2.89 -12.29 -9.45
C PRO A 556 3.22 -11.22 -10.51
N SER A 557 3.98 -11.55 -11.56
CA SER A 557 4.21 -10.61 -12.66
C SER A 557 2.94 -10.46 -13.51
N ASN A 558 2.64 -9.24 -14.00
CA ASN A 558 1.46 -8.99 -14.85
C ASN A 558 1.46 -9.87 -16.11
N MET A 559 2.63 -10.22 -16.62
CA MET A 559 2.78 -11.13 -17.76
C MET A 559 2.32 -12.54 -17.42
N VAL A 560 2.75 -13.09 -16.28
CA VAL A 560 2.41 -14.44 -15.85
C VAL A 560 0.97 -14.51 -15.39
N GLN A 561 0.47 -13.51 -14.67
CA GLN A 561 -0.95 -13.43 -14.33
C GLN A 561 -1.83 -13.33 -15.57
N GLY A 562 -1.46 -12.49 -16.55
CA GLY A 562 -2.16 -12.40 -17.82
C GLY A 562 -2.11 -13.70 -18.63
N TYR A 563 -0.97 -14.39 -18.61
CA TYR A 563 -0.82 -15.71 -19.23
C TYR A 563 -1.68 -16.77 -18.53
N LEU A 564 -1.61 -16.87 -17.19
CA LEU A 564 -2.41 -17.80 -16.39
C LEU A 564 -3.91 -17.55 -16.57
N GLN A 565 -4.33 -16.29 -16.65
CA GLN A 565 -5.74 -15.94 -16.89
C GLN A 565 -6.20 -16.30 -18.31
N ARG A 566 -5.35 -16.09 -19.33
CA ARG A 566 -5.64 -16.52 -20.71
C ARG A 566 -5.65 -18.05 -20.84
N PHE A 567 -4.74 -18.73 -20.15
CA PHE A 567 -4.65 -20.19 -20.13
C PHE A 567 -5.87 -20.80 -19.44
N ASN A 568 -6.26 -20.25 -18.28
CA ASN A 568 -7.44 -20.68 -17.54
C ASN A 568 -8.77 -20.14 -18.11
N ARG A 569 -8.71 -19.28 -19.14
CA ARG A 569 -9.86 -18.62 -19.81
C ARG A 569 -10.91 -18.05 -18.83
N ARG A 570 -10.46 -17.47 -17.72
CA ARG A 570 -11.32 -17.00 -16.63
C ARG A 570 -11.51 -15.49 -16.67
N LEU A 571 -12.73 -15.04 -16.38
CA LEU A 571 -13.09 -13.64 -16.15
C LEU A 571 -12.90 -13.27 -14.68
N ALA A 572 -12.27 -12.13 -14.41
CA ALA A 572 -12.09 -11.59 -13.07
C ALA A 572 -13.20 -10.56 -12.76
N PHE A 573 -13.75 -10.63 -11.55
CA PHE A 573 -14.69 -9.66 -10.98
C PHE A 573 -14.18 -9.17 -9.64
N SER A 574 -14.55 -7.95 -9.27
CA SER A 574 -14.19 -7.31 -8.02
C SER A 574 -15.34 -7.09 -7.06
N LEU A 575 -16.57 -7.17 -7.56
CA LEU A 575 -17.78 -7.26 -6.76
C LEU A 575 -18.28 -8.70 -6.75
N ASP A 576 -18.96 -9.11 -5.69
CA ASP A 576 -19.82 -10.30 -5.76
C ASP A 576 -21.09 -9.97 -6.54
N VAL A 577 -20.97 -9.94 -7.86
CA VAL A 577 -22.07 -9.50 -8.74
C VAL A 577 -23.31 -10.40 -8.60
N PHE A 578 -23.12 -11.65 -8.14
CA PHE A 578 -24.18 -12.62 -7.92
C PHE A 578 -24.75 -12.61 -6.49
N SER A 579 -24.39 -11.62 -5.66
CA SER A 579 -24.97 -11.47 -4.32
C SER A 579 -26.31 -10.70 -4.37
N PRO A 580 -27.36 -11.17 -3.68
CA PRO A 580 -28.57 -10.39 -3.47
C PRO A 580 -28.31 -9.16 -2.60
N TYR A 581 -27.38 -9.25 -1.63
CA TYR A 581 -27.04 -8.18 -0.69
C TYR A 581 -26.13 -7.08 -1.26
N LEU A 582 -25.79 -7.15 -2.55
CA LEU A 582 -25.01 -6.10 -3.20
C LEU A 582 -25.81 -4.79 -3.17
N HIS A 583 -25.25 -3.73 -2.57
CA HIS A 583 -25.85 -2.40 -2.58
C HIS A 583 -25.71 -1.76 -3.96
N VAL A 584 -26.55 -2.19 -4.89
CA VAL A 584 -26.58 -1.77 -6.30
C VAL A 584 -26.63 -0.24 -6.42
N GLU A 585 -27.47 0.42 -5.63
CA GLU A 585 -27.65 1.88 -5.67
C GLU A 585 -26.37 2.65 -5.32
N VAL A 586 -25.62 2.17 -4.34
CA VAL A 586 -24.33 2.77 -3.94
C VAL A 586 -23.32 2.66 -5.09
N HIS A 587 -23.29 1.53 -5.79
CA HIS A 587 -22.38 1.33 -6.92
C HIS A 587 -22.80 2.13 -8.16
N ILE A 588 -24.10 2.28 -8.46
CA ILE A 588 -24.57 3.14 -9.54
C ILE A 588 -24.23 4.60 -9.24
N LYS A 589 -24.52 5.08 -8.02
CA LYS A 589 -24.12 6.41 -7.57
C LYS A 589 -22.63 6.64 -7.78
N ARG A 590 -21.81 5.67 -7.43
CA ARG A 590 -20.36 5.82 -7.55
C ARG A 590 -19.86 5.78 -9.00
N ARG A 591 -20.25 4.77 -9.78
CA ARG A 591 -19.74 4.52 -11.15
C ARG A 591 -20.38 5.42 -12.21
N VAL A 592 -21.56 5.97 -11.95
CA VAL A 592 -22.26 6.83 -12.90
C VAL A 592 -22.23 8.27 -12.43
N TRP A 593 -22.77 8.57 -11.25
CA TRP A 593 -22.92 9.94 -10.75
C TRP A 593 -21.58 10.56 -10.34
N GLN A 594 -20.90 9.99 -9.35
CA GLN A 594 -19.67 10.54 -8.77
C GLN A 594 -18.48 10.51 -9.72
N GLU A 595 -18.35 9.46 -10.55
CA GLU A 595 -17.30 9.36 -11.57
C GLU A 595 -17.46 10.45 -12.62
N THR A 596 -18.70 10.77 -13.03
CA THR A 596 -18.97 11.84 -13.99
C THR A 596 -18.62 13.21 -13.39
N TRP A 597 -19.09 13.52 -12.18
CA TRP A 597 -18.73 14.76 -11.48
C TRP A 597 -17.23 14.92 -11.29
N THR A 598 -16.54 13.89 -10.81
CA THR A 598 -15.09 13.93 -10.58
C THR A 598 -14.32 14.09 -11.90
N THR A 599 -14.81 13.49 -12.99
CA THR A 599 -14.20 13.67 -14.32
C THR A 599 -14.34 15.11 -14.81
N ILE A 600 -15.47 15.78 -14.57
CA ILE A 600 -15.64 17.21 -14.88
C ILE A 600 -14.66 18.05 -14.05
N LEU A 601 -14.67 17.87 -12.73
CA LEU A 601 -13.91 18.72 -11.80
C LEU A 601 -12.38 18.55 -11.91
N LEU A 602 -11.91 17.36 -12.32
CA LEU A 602 -10.46 17.07 -12.43
C LEU A 602 -9.94 17.02 -13.88
N GLY A 603 -10.83 16.82 -14.86
CA GLY A 603 -10.46 16.65 -16.27
C GLY A 603 -10.58 17.93 -17.10
N ASP A 604 -11.43 18.86 -16.70
CA ASP A 604 -11.68 20.09 -17.44
C ASP A 604 -10.60 21.16 -17.17
N GLU A 605 -10.06 21.81 -18.20
CA GLU A 605 -9.03 22.86 -18.05
C GLU A 605 -9.45 24.02 -17.13
N GLU A 606 -10.74 24.31 -17.01
CA GLU A 606 -11.26 25.37 -16.13
C GLU A 606 -11.11 25.04 -14.63
N PHE A 607 -11.18 23.75 -14.28
CA PHE A 607 -11.23 23.28 -12.89
C PHE A 607 -10.04 22.43 -12.48
N ALA A 608 -9.36 21.85 -13.47
CA ALA A 608 -8.31 20.88 -13.29
C ALA A 608 -7.11 21.48 -12.57
N LEU A 609 -6.38 20.59 -11.90
CA LEU A 609 -5.14 20.93 -11.24
C LEU A 609 -4.04 21.21 -12.24
N ASP A 610 -3.16 22.17 -11.91
CA ASP A 610 -1.96 22.43 -12.70
C ASP A 610 -1.14 21.13 -12.81
N PRO A 611 -0.81 20.67 -14.04
CA PRO A 611 -0.03 19.46 -14.27
C PRO A 611 1.29 19.39 -13.52
N LYS A 612 1.89 20.53 -13.15
CA LYS A 612 3.19 20.58 -12.45
C LYS A 612 3.05 20.61 -10.92
N GLN A 613 1.85 20.79 -10.40
CA GLN A 613 1.62 20.99 -8.98
C GLN A 613 1.46 19.66 -8.24
N ARG A 614 2.16 19.54 -7.11
CA ARG A 614 2.02 18.42 -6.20
C ARG A 614 1.15 18.85 -5.01
N ILE A 615 0.06 18.14 -4.80
CA ILE A 615 -0.78 18.31 -3.60
C ILE A 615 -0.03 17.73 -2.40
N VAL A 616 0.03 18.50 -1.32
CA VAL A 616 0.60 18.08 -0.03
C VAL A 616 -0.41 18.37 1.07
N PHE A 617 -0.71 17.34 1.87
CA PHE A 617 -1.55 17.45 3.05
C PHE A 617 -0.70 17.42 4.32
N VAL A 618 -1.07 18.25 5.30
CA VAL A 618 -0.56 18.15 6.68
C VAL A 618 -1.59 17.44 7.52
N GLU A 619 -1.15 16.38 8.21
CA GLU A 619 -1.96 15.56 9.10
C GLU A 619 -1.32 15.56 10.49
N PRO A 620 -1.66 16.53 11.36
CA PRO A 620 -1.29 16.47 12.76
C PRO A 620 -1.99 15.27 13.42
N ALA A 621 -1.35 14.63 14.40
CA ALA A 621 -1.87 13.41 15.02
C ALA A 621 -3.31 13.59 15.56
N GLY A 622 -4.26 12.81 15.03
CA GLY A 622 -5.67 12.81 15.47
C GLY A 622 -6.52 13.99 14.98
N ILE A 623 -6.08 14.70 13.93
CA ILE A 623 -6.70 15.91 13.39
C ILE A 623 -6.91 15.78 11.88
N ALA A 624 -7.91 16.50 11.36
CA ALA A 624 -8.28 16.47 9.96
C ALA A 624 -7.15 16.96 9.02
N PRO A 625 -6.94 16.27 7.89
CA PRO A 625 -5.94 16.63 6.88
C PRO A 625 -6.23 18.01 6.30
N THR A 626 -5.22 18.88 6.23
CA THR A 626 -5.36 20.22 5.63
C THR A 626 -4.45 20.37 4.42
N LEU A 627 -4.99 20.92 3.33
CA LEU A 627 -4.23 21.18 2.11
C LEU A 627 -3.31 22.40 2.26
N LEU A 628 -2.02 22.23 1.92
CA LEU A 628 -1.03 23.30 1.81
C LEU A 628 -0.93 23.86 0.37
N ASP A 629 -0.43 25.08 0.24
CA ASP A 629 -0.17 25.76 -1.06
C ASP A 629 -1.35 25.69 -2.01
N PHE A 630 -2.53 26.05 -1.51
CA PHE A 630 -3.74 26.12 -2.31
C PHE A 630 -3.58 27.17 -3.42
N ARG A 631 -3.81 26.79 -4.69
CA ARG A 631 -3.65 27.63 -5.88
C ARG A 631 -4.98 27.99 -6.53
N ASP A 632 -6.03 28.09 -5.71
CA ASP A 632 -7.32 28.61 -6.13
C ASP A 632 -8.03 27.79 -7.22
N THR A 633 -7.78 26.47 -7.30
CA THR A 633 -8.45 25.58 -8.24
C THR A 633 -9.60 24.79 -7.61
N VAL A 634 -10.67 24.57 -8.38
CA VAL A 634 -11.84 23.76 -7.97
C VAL A 634 -11.43 22.30 -7.76
N GLY A 635 -10.54 21.76 -8.60
CA GLY A 635 -10.04 20.40 -8.48
C GLY A 635 -9.26 20.14 -7.18
N GLU A 636 -8.46 21.10 -6.71
CA GLU A 636 -7.80 21.01 -5.40
C GLU A 636 -8.81 20.94 -4.25
N ARG A 637 -9.85 21.78 -4.29
CA ARG A 637 -10.90 21.77 -3.27
C ARG A 637 -11.69 20.48 -3.27
N HIS A 638 -12.00 19.93 -4.44
CA HIS A 638 -12.68 18.64 -4.55
C HIS A 638 -11.85 17.51 -3.90
N ILE A 639 -10.54 17.47 -4.17
CA ILE A 639 -9.65 16.47 -3.57
C ILE A 639 -9.51 16.67 -2.06
N GLU A 640 -9.40 17.93 -1.59
CA GLU A 640 -9.37 18.25 -0.16
C GLU A 640 -10.66 17.81 0.56
N ASN A 641 -11.83 18.09 -0.01
CA ASN A 641 -13.11 17.70 0.58
C ASN A 641 -13.27 16.16 0.61
N LEU A 642 -12.86 15.45 -0.45
CA LEU A 642 -12.88 13.97 -0.45
C LEU A 642 -11.95 13.40 0.63
N ARG A 643 -10.76 13.99 0.81
CA ARG A 643 -9.80 13.60 1.85
C ARG A 643 -10.31 13.89 3.27
N LEU A 644 -11.03 14.99 3.46
CA LEU A 644 -11.71 15.30 4.72
C LEU A 644 -12.84 14.31 5.02
N LEU A 645 -13.63 13.94 4.01
CA LEU A 645 -14.71 12.96 4.14
C LEU A 645 -14.19 11.56 4.51
N THR A 646 -13.11 11.10 3.89
CA THR A 646 -12.48 9.80 4.20
C THR A 646 -11.86 9.77 5.60
N HIS A 647 -11.41 10.91 6.12
CA HIS A 647 -10.86 11.00 7.47
C HIS A 647 -11.97 11.06 8.54
N LEU A 648 -13.00 11.88 8.36
CA LEU A 648 -14.03 12.15 9.37
C LEU A 648 -15.19 11.15 9.35
N GLY A 649 -15.56 10.65 8.17
CA GLY A 649 -16.81 9.93 7.95
C GLY A 649 -17.99 10.86 7.65
N SER A 650 -19.05 10.32 7.04
CA SER A 650 -20.16 11.12 6.49
C SER A 650 -20.97 11.84 7.57
N SER A 651 -21.23 11.19 8.71
CA SER A 651 -22.01 11.78 9.80
C SER A 651 -21.28 12.95 10.47
N ALA A 652 -20.01 12.78 10.82
CA ALA A 652 -19.20 13.83 11.44
C ALA A 652 -18.93 14.98 10.46
N TYR A 653 -18.71 14.67 9.17
CA TYR A 653 -18.58 15.67 8.11
C TYR A 653 -19.86 16.52 7.98
N ALA A 654 -21.04 15.88 7.94
CA ALA A 654 -22.31 16.58 7.87
C ALA A 654 -22.57 17.47 9.11
N GLN A 655 -22.26 16.97 10.31
CA GLN A 655 -22.37 17.76 11.55
C GLN A 655 -21.44 18.99 11.53
N ALA A 656 -20.19 18.82 11.07
CA ALA A 656 -19.26 19.93 10.92
C ALA A 656 -19.72 20.98 9.90
N CYS A 657 -20.36 20.54 8.81
CA CYS A 657 -20.99 21.44 7.82
C CYS A 657 -22.12 22.27 8.42
N VAL A 658 -22.96 21.69 9.29
CA VAL A 658 -24.04 22.41 9.99
C VAL A 658 -23.46 23.44 10.96
N MET A 659 -22.43 23.06 11.73
CA MET A 659 -21.76 23.96 12.67
C MET A 659 -21.14 25.18 11.98
N LEU A 660 -20.55 25.00 10.79
CA LEU A 660 -19.90 26.06 10.02
C LEU A 660 -20.89 26.94 9.23
N HIS A 661 -22.15 26.53 9.06
CA HIS A 661 -23.11 27.29 8.24
C HIS A 661 -23.66 28.55 8.94
N GLY A 662 -23.47 28.68 10.25
CA GLY A 662 -23.90 29.87 10.99
C GLY A 662 -22.97 31.06 10.75
N ALA A 663 -23.54 32.21 10.33
CA ALA A 663 -22.84 33.50 10.24
C ALA A 663 -21.95 33.82 11.46
N PRO A 664 -22.39 33.67 12.73
CA PRO A 664 -21.55 33.98 13.89
C PRO A 664 -20.30 33.08 13.99
N THR A 665 -20.39 31.81 13.56
CA THR A 665 -19.25 30.89 13.58
C THR A 665 -18.21 31.27 12.52
N VAL A 666 -18.67 31.71 11.34
CA VAL A 666 -17.79 32.17 10.26
C VAL A 666 -17.06 33.45 10.66
N GLU A 667 -17.79 34.42 11.22
CA GLU A 667 -17.22 35.67 11.74
C GLU A 667 -16.21 35.40 12.85
N LEU A 668 -16.52 34.49 13.77
CA LEU A 668 -15.61 34.06 14.83
C LEU A 668 -14.33 33.42 14.27
N GLN A 669 -14.46 32.55 13.26
CA GLN A 669 -13.32 31.92 12.60
C GLN A 669 -12.44 32.95 11.90
N ASP A 670 -13.04 33.94 11.22
CA ASP A 670 -12.33 35.01 10.52
C ASP A 670 -11.62 35.96 11.50
N TYR A 671 -12.26 36.27 12.63
CA TYR A 671 -11.65 37.05 13.71
C TYR A 671 -10.43 36.34 14.30
N ILE A 672 -10.54 35.05 14.63
CA ILE A 672 -9.43 34.29 15.21
C ILE A 672 -8.28 34.16 14.21
N CYS A 673 -8.58 33.86 12.94
CA CYS A 673 -7.56 33.71 11.91
C CYS A 673 -6.80 35.03 11.69
N SER A 674 -7.51 36.16 11.60
CA SER A 674 -6.91 37.47 11.32
C SER A 674 -6.19 38.11 12.52
N GLN A 675 -6.64 37.86 13.76
CA GLN A 675 -6.14 38.58 14.96
C GLN A 675 -5.38 37.71 15.96
N LEU A 676 -5.73 36.42 16.09
CA LEU A 676 -5.25 35.55 17.19
C LEU A 676 -4.39 34.38 16.72
N SER A 677 -4.33 34.09 15.42
CA SER A 677 -3.51 33.01 14.89
C SER A 677 -2.01 33.35 14.91
N GLY A 678 -1.17 32.32 14.92
CA GLY A 678 0.29 32.45 14.95
C GLY A 678 0.88 32.37 16.37
N PRO A 679 2.11 32.88 16.56
CA PRO A 679 2.81 32.82 17.84
C PRO A 679 2.23 33.74 18.91
N ASP A 680 2.59 33.46 20.17
CA ASP A 680 2.25 34.26 21.36
C ASP A 680 0.76 34.25 21.72
N ALA A 681 0.05 33.19 21.34
CA ALA A 681 -1.30 32.94 21.82
C ALA A 681 -1.26 32.34 23.24
N TYR A 682 -2.30 32.59 24.01
CA TYR A 682 -2.48 32.05 25.36
C TYR A 682 -3.64 31.07 25.41
N TRP A 683 -3.47 29.92 26.05
CA TRP A 683 -4.58 29.00 26.28
C TRP A 683 -4.42 28.24 27.58
N ARG A 684 -5.35 28.49 28.52
CA ARG A 684 -5.53 27.70 29.72
C ARG A 684 -6.79 26.84 29.57
N PRO A 685 -6.67 25.50 29.55
CA PRO A 685 -7.82 24.61 29.47
C PRO A 685 -8.77 24.81 30.64
N LEU A 686 -10.08 24.69 30.39
CA LEU A 686 -11.13 24.75 31.43
C LEU A 686 -10.97 23.65 32.50
N HIS A 687 -10.39 22.50 32.12
CA HIS A 687 -10.08 21.38 33.00
C HIS A 687 -8.56 21.25 33.16
N ALA A 688 -8.06 21.33 34.40
CA ALA A 688 -6.64 21.47 34.67
C ALA A 688 -5.78 20.31 34.13
N ARG A 689 -4.71 20.63 33.39
CA ARG A 689 -3.61 19.72 33.09
C ARG A 689 -2.36 20.23 33.81
N ALA A 690 -1.80 19.43 34.72
CA ALA A 690 -0.73 19.81 35.65
C ALA A 690 0.69 19.87 35.02
N GLN A 691 0.84 19.79 33.70
CA GLN A 691 2.15 19.57 33.04
C GLN A 691 2.69 20.76 32.22
N VAL A 692 1.98 21.89 32.17
CA VAL A 692 2.38 23.08 31.40
C VAL A 692 2.58 24.25 32.37
N THR A 693 3.66 25.02 32.19
CA THR A 693 4.02 26.10 33.11
C THR A 693 3.51 27.46 32.65
N SER A 694 3.81 27.87 31.41
CA SER A 694 3.50 29.23 30.93
C SER A 694 2.13 29.39 30.26
N TYR A 695 1.52 28.29 29.79
CA TYR A 695 0.28 28.27 28.98
C TYR A 695 0.33 29.09 27.66
N PHE A 696 1.48 29.66 27.32
CA PHE A 696 1.73 30.33 26.05
C PHE A 696 2.17 29.35 24.97
N GLY A 697 1.92 29.74 23.73
CA GLY A 697 2.22 28.91 22.59
C GLY A 697 1.87 29.52 21.26
N ARG A 698 1.75 28.65 20.27
CA ARG A 698 1.33 28.97 18.91
C ARG A 698 -0.08 28.45 18.66
N CYS A 699 -0.95 29.29 18.12
CA CYS A 699 -2.28 28.90 17.67
C CYS A 699 -2.33 28.75 16.14
N VAL A 700 -2.93 27.67 15.66
CA VAL A 700 -3.14 27.38 14.25
C VAL A 700 -4.62 27.10 14.03
N VAL A 701 -5.25 27.77 13.07
CA VAL A 701 -6.67 27.60 12.77
C VAL A 701 -6.85 26.55 11.69
N ILE A 702 -7.66 25.54 11.95
CA ILE A 702 -8.08 24.57 10.95
C ILE A 702 -9.50 24.94 10.52
N GLN A 703 -9.66 25.08 9.21
CA GLN A 703 -10.89 25.58 8.63
C GLN A 703 -12.07 24.61 8.84
N PHE A 704 -11.83 23.31 8.58
CA PHE A 704 -12.85 22.28 8.61
C PHE A 704 -12.30 20.93 9.11
N PRO A 705 -12.92 20.28 10.12
CA PRO A 705 -13.94 20.87 11.00
C PRO A 705 -13.31 22.02 11.79
N PHE A 706 -14.07 23.08 12.07
CA PHE A 706 -13.53 24.27 12.75
C PHE A 706 -12.89 23.89 14.09
N THR A 707 -11.55 23.94 14.12
CA THR A 707 -10.74 23.46 15.23
C THR A 707 -9.55 24.40 15.40
N LEU A 708 -9.22 24.76 16.63
CA LEU A 708 -7.97 25.47 16.94
C LEU A 708 -6.95 24.47 17.43
N LEU A 709 -5.77 24.47 16.80
CA LEU A 709 -4.64 23.66 17.21
C LEU A 709 -3.65 24.54 17.96
N PHE A 710 -3.42 24.22 19.23
CA PHE A 710 -2.55 24.98 20.11
C PHE A 710 -1.29 24.19 20.47
N TYR A 711 -0.12 24.74 20.18
CA TYR A 711 1.18 24.15 20.52
C TYR A 711 1.79 24.92 21.68
N TYR A 712 1.91 24.29 22.85
CA TYR A 712 2.54 24.93 24.02
C TYR A 712 4.05 25.04 23.85
N ASP A 713 4.62 26.16 24.32
CA ASP A 713 6.06 26.40 24.22
C ASP A 713 6.91 25.37 24.99
N ASP A 714 6.43 24.88 26.13
CA ASP A 714 7.20 24.00 27.01
C ASP A 714 7.32 22.56 26.49
N THR A 715 6.25 22.06 25.87
CA THR A 715 6.12 20.64 25.49
C THR A 715 6.18 20.41 23.99
N GLY A 716 5.83 21.40 23.17
CA GLY A 716 5.66 21.23 21.72
C GLY A 716 4.53 20.27 21.33
N ILE A 717 3.74 19.78 22.29
CA ILE A 717 2.62 18.86 22.05
C ILE A 717 1.40 19.70 21.63
N ALA A 718 0.81 19.31 20.51
CA ALA A 718 -0.38 19.96 19.97
C ALA A 718 -1.64 19.56 20.75
N VAL A 719 -2.47 20.53 21.11
CA VAL A 719 -3.79 20.33 21.74
C VAL A 719 -4.86 20.89 20.82
N SER A 720 -5.88 20.08 20.51
CA SER A 720 -7.02 20.51 19.71
C SER A 720 -8.16 21.04 20.57
N ILE A 721 -8.61 22.26 20.28
CA ILE A 721 -9.77 22.92 20.86
C ILE A 721 -10.90 22.82 19.84
N ARG A 722 -11.96 22.08 20.18
CA ARG A 722 -13.01 21.68 19.21
C ARG A 722 -14.39 22.22 19.57
N THR A 723 -14.69 22.38 20.86
CA THR A 723 -16.02 22.79 21.30
C THR A 723 -16.17 24.31 21.19
N LEU A 724 -17.36 24.77 20.79
CA LEU A 724 -17.63 26.20 20.65
C LEU A 724 -17.40 26.96 21.97
N ALA A 725 -17.74 26.34 23.12
CA ALA A 725 -17.52 26.91 24.44
C ALA A 725 -16.02 27.13 24.76
N GLU A 726 -15.16 26.16 24.43
CA GLU A 726 -13.72 26.33 24.60
C GLU A 726 -13.14 27.37 23.63
N ILE A 727 -13.66 27.45 22.40
CA ILE A 727 -13.24 28.47 21.41
C ILE A 727 -13.59 29.88 21.92
N HIS A 728 -14.79 30.08 22.47
CA HIS A 728 -15.15 31.36 23.09
C HIS A 728 -14.28 31.66 24.31
N ALA A 729 -13.99 30.66 25.16
CA ALA A 729 -13.07 30.84 26.29
C ALA A 729 -11.66 31.23 25.82
N PHE A 730 -11.18 30.66 24.71
CA PHE A 730 -9.88 31.00 24.13
C PHE A 730 -9.85 32.47 23.68
N VAL A 731 -10.90 32.92 23.00
CA VAL A 731 -11.02 34.33 22.59
C VAL A 731 -11.10 35.26 23.81
N ALA A 732 -11.90 34.91 24.82
CA ALA A 732 -12.02 35.70 26.05
C ALA A 732 -10.67 35.83 26.79
N GLN A 733 -9.89 34.74 26.87
CA GLN A 733 -8.56 34.79 27.48
C GLN A 733 -7.62 35.72 26.68
N ASN A 734 -7.50 35.55 25.37
CA ASN A 734 -6.57 36.36 24.55
C ASN A 734 -6.99 37.82 24.37
N THR A 735 -8.23 38.18 24.71
CA THR A 735 -8.71 39.57 24.68
C THR A 735 -8.59 40.28 26.03
N SER A 736 -8.34 39.54 27.12
CA SER A 736 -8.15 40.12 28.45
C SER A 736 -6.87 40.97 28.55
N HIS A 737 -6.88 41.97 29.43
CA HIS A 737 -5.78 42.93 29.58
C HIS A 737 -4.49 42.27 30.08
N GLU A 738 -4.60 41.39 31.08
CA GLU A 738 -3.46 40.73 31.72
C GLU A 738 -2.61 39.93 30.72
N PHE A 739 -3.25 39.19 29.81
CA PHE A 739 -2.51 38.40 28.82
C PHE A 739 -2.01 39.24 27.64
N ARG A 740 -2.64 40.38 27.34
CA ARG A 740 -2.13 41.32 26.31
C ARG A 740 -0.80 41.93 26.71
N GLU A 741 -0.63 42.32 27.98
CA GLU A 741 0.66 42.83 28.48
C GLU A 741 1.77 41.79 28.34
N ALA A 742 1.50 40.54 28.74
CA ALA A 742 2.43 39.43 28.58
C ALA A 742 2.75 39.11 27.11
N GLN A 743 1.77 39.24 26.20
CA GLN A 743 2.00 39.14 24.76
C GLN A 743 2.94 40.23 24.25
N ASP A 744 2.78 41.47 24.71
CA ASP A 744 3.62 42.58 24.28
C ASP A 744 5.06 42.42 24.75
N VAL A 745 5.28 41.94 25.98
CA VAL A 745 6.61 41.54 26.48
C VAL A 745 7.27 40.52 25.54
N ARG A 746 6.53 39.50 25.11
CA ARG A 746 7.04 38.47 24.21
C ARG A 746 7.35 39.01 22.81
N ARG A 747 6.54 39.94 22.29
CA ARG A 747 6.79 40.60 21.00
C ARG A 747 8.06 41.46 21.03
N VAL A 748 8.28 42.19 22.12
CA VAL A 748 9.51 42.96 22.36
C VAL A 748 10.73 42.03 22.40
N LEU A 749 10.64 40.91 23.09
CA LEU A 749 11.72 39.92 23.15
C LEU A 749 12.02 39.29 21.77
N ARG A 750 11.01 39.07 20.93
CA ARG A 750 11.22 38.66 19.53
C ARG A 750 11.94 39.74 18.72
N ALA A 751 11.65 41.03 18.95
CA ALA A 751 12.30 42.15 18.26
C ALA A 751 13.82 42.17 18.50
N LEU A 752 14.24 41.73 19.68
CA LEU A 752 15.64 41.64 20.08
C LEU A 752 16.32 40.33 19.64
N GLU A 753 15.60 39.39 19.04
CA GLU A 753 16.17 38.10 18.65
C GLU A 753 17.28 38.25 17.59
N GLY A 754 18.42 37.62 17.84
CA GLY A 754 19.59 37.65 16.97
C GLY A 754 20.37 38.97 17.01
N GLN A 755 19.89 39.96 17.78
CA GLN A 755 20.53 41.25 17.94
C GLN A 755 21.53 41.26 19.09
N ILE A 756 22.48 42.20 19.04
CA ILE A 756 23.42 42.46 20.12
C ILE A 756 22.74 43.41 21.10
N VAL A 757 22.33 42.89 22.26
CA VAL A 757 21.64 43.62 23.31
C VAL A 757 22.62 44.04 24.40
N TYR A 758 22.37 45.18 25.03
CA TYR A 758 23.01 45.58 26.27
C TYR A 758 22.40 44.78 27.41
N ALA A 759 23.20 43.91 28.02
CA ALA A 759 22.80 43.00 29.08
C ALA A 759 24.01 42.75 30.00
N PRO A 760 24.30 43.67 30.95
CA PRO A 760 25.49 43.55 31.78
C PRO A 760 25.42 42.30 32.66
N HIS A 761 26.45 41.44 32.57
CA HIS A 761 26.54 40.21 33.33
C HIS A 761 27.96 39.92 33.80
N VAL A 762 28.10 39.49 35.05
CA VAL A 762 29.38 39.09 35.64
C VAL A 762 29.39 37.57 35.76
N ALA A 763 30.24 36.91 34.96
CA ALA A 763 30.38 35.47 35.00
C ALA A 763 31.67 35.06 35.73
N TYR A 764 31.56 34.06 36.59
CA TYR A 764 32.70 33.40 37.22
C TYR A 764 33.05 32.14 36.40
N PRO A 765 34.30 31.96 35.94
CA PRO A 765 34.67 30.79 35.16
C PRO A 765 34.44 29.50 35.98
N ARG A 766 33.57 28.61 35.49
CA ARG A 766 33.39 27.27 36.07
C ARG A 766 34.61 26.41 35.72
N HIS A 767 35.47 26.15 36.70
CA HIS A 767 36.64 25.26 36.56
C HIS A 767 36.19 23.83 36.21
N ARG A 768 36.72 23.30 35.10
CA ARG A 768 36.56 21.88 34.72
C ARG A 768 37.62 21.07 35.49
N TRP A 769 37.14 20.24 36.41
CA TRP A 769 37.89 19.44 37.38
C TRP A 769 39.04 18.64 36.71
N TRP A 770 40.31 19.03 36.99
CA TRP A 770 41.47 18.16 37.25
C TRP A 770 42.87 18.82 37.15
N ILE A 771 43.06 20.02 36.57
CA ILE A 771 44.43 20.59 36.35
C ILE A 771 44.69 22.02 36.90
N SER A 772 43.74 22.73 37.50
CA SER A 772 44.00 24.12 37.93
C SER A 772 43.50 24.45 39.34
N ALA A 773 44.36 24.21 40.33
CA ALA A 773 44.23 24.72 41.70
C ALA A 773 45.06 26.00 41.97
N PHE A 774 45.66 26.61 40.95
CA PHE A 774 46.65 27.70 41.12
C PHE A 774 46.40 28.99 40.33
N LEU A 775 45.23 29.17 39.70
CA LEU A 775 44.92 30.40 38.97
C LEU A 775 43.71 31.11 39.59
N SER A 776 43.93 32.34 40.06
CA SER A 776 42.93 33.23 40.63
C SER A 776 41.76 33.44 39.66
N SER A 777 40.55 33.20 40.16
CA SER A 777 39.28 33.40 39.44
C SER A 777 38.98 34.89 39.28
N HIS A 778 39.46 35.51 38.21
CA HIS A 778 38.97 36.84 37.84
C HIS A 778 37.53 36.71 37.31
N ALA A 779 36.63 37.53 37.85
CA ALA A 779 35.28 37.68 37.33
C ALA A 779 35.35 38.35 35.95
N CYS A 780 34.77 37.72 34.94
CA CYS A 780 34.69 38.31 33.61
C CYS A 780 33.38 39.10 33.52
N GLN A 781 33.48 40.41 33.30
CA GLN A 781 32.34 41.27 33.06
C GLN A 781 32.03 41.33 31.56
N TYR A 782 30.78 41.05 31.19
CA TYR A 782 30.27 41.14 29.84
C TYR A 782 29.22 42.25 29.78
N SER A 783 29.32 43.14 28.80
CA SER A 783 28.34 44.24 28.63
C SER A 783 27.31 43.93 27.54
N TYR A 784 27.68 43.13 26.54
CA TYR A 784 26.86 42.84 25.38
C TYR A 784 26.67 41.34 25.18
N ALA A 785 25.47 40.96 24.76
CA ALA A 785 25.10 39.58 24.46
C ALA A 785 24.26 39.50 23.19
N THR A 786 24.27 38.34 22.54
CA THR A 786 23.27 38.05 21.51
C THR A 786 22.08 37.33 22.15
N LEU A 787 20.87 37.88 22.00
CA LEU A 787 19.65 37.22 22.48
C LEU A 787 19.23 36.14 21.47
N VAL A 788 19.09 34.89 21.93
CA VAL A 788 18.71 33.74 21.10
C VAL A 788 17.45 33.09 21.66
N ILE A 789 16.43 32.94 20.82
CA ILE A 789 15.18 32.24 21.18
C ILE A 789 15.25 30.80 20.65
N LYS A 790 15.30 29.84 21.57
CA LYS A 790 15.25 28.43 21.24
C LYS A 790 13.80 27.97 21.06
N ARG A 791 13.50 27.50 19.85
CA ARG A 791 12.21 26.96 19.44
C ARG A 791 12.19 25.43 19.41
N ASN A 792 10.99 24.87 19.37
CA ASN A 792 10.72 23.44 19.31
C ASN A 792 10.90 22.89 17.89
N SER A 793 10.59 23.67 16.85
CA SER A 793 10.80 23.29 15.44
C SER A 793 11.77 24.24 14.70
N GLY A 794 12.43 23.69 13.68
CA GLY A 794 13.27 24.44 12.75
C GLY A 794 12.54 24.88 11.47
N SER A 795 11.22 24.68 11.40
CA SER A 795 10.38 25.10 10.28
C SER A 795 10.35 26.62 10.13
N THR A 796 10.27 27.08 8.88
CA THR A 796 10.25 28.51 8.56
C THR A 796 9.18 28.78 7.52
N TRP A 797 8.45 29.88 7.69
CA TRP A 797 7.55 30.46 6.70
C TRP A 797 8.15 31.78 6.22
N SER A 798 8.25 31.96 4.90
CA SER A 798 8.94 33.11 4.27
C SER A 798 10.36 33.38 4.80
N GLY A 799 11.06 32.33 5.27
CA GLY A 799 12.40 32.44 5.87
C GLY A 799 12.41 32.84 7.36
N VAL A 800 11.26 33.05 7.99
CA VAL A 800 11.10 33.38 9.41
C VAL A 800 10.56 32.19 10.19
N ASN A 801 11.09 31.93 11.39
CA ASN A 801 10.64 30.82 12.23
C ASN A 801 9.53 31.28 13.21
N HIS A 802 8.29 30.87 12.96
CA HIS A 802 7.14 31.13 13.83
C HIS A 802 6.72 29.92 14.69
N SER A 803 7.56 28.88 14.78
CA SER A 803 7.24 27.70 15.62
C SER A 803 7.15 28.05 17.11
N SER A 804 6.48 27.18 17.87
CA SER A 804 6.41 27.23 19.32
C SER A 804 7.78 27.01 19.96
N GLY A 805 7.87 27.32 21.25
CA GLY A 805 9.09 27.27 22.02
C GLY A 805 9.65 28.67 22.19
N PHE A 806 9.68 29.12 23.44
CA PHE A 806 10.06 30.48 23.80
C PHE A 806 11.11 30.47 24.91
N ARG A 807 12.16 29.65 24.73
CA ARG A 807 13.25 29.59 25.70
C ARG A 807 14.36 30.54 25.29
N LEU A 808 14.49 31.65 26.00
CA LEU A 808 15.54 32.64 25.75
C LEU A 808 16.91 32.10 26.21
N SER A 809 17.96 32.61 25.61
CA SER A 809 19.33 32.44 26.07
C SER A 809 20.15 33.64 25.62
N LEU A 810 21.02 34.13 26.50
CA LEU A 810 21.99 35.16 26.17
C LEU A 810 23.32 34.48 25.85
N GLU A 811 23.81 34.68 24.64
CA GLU A 811 25.14 34.22 24.21
C GLU A 811 26.12 35.38 24.29
N TYR A 812 26.92 35.40 25.35
CA TYR A 812 27.95 36.42 25.56
C TYR A 812 29.18 36.14 24.68
N ARG A 813 29.74 37.19 24.08
CA ARG A 813 30.98 37.13 23.30
C ARG A 813 32.08 37.88 24.05
N HIS A 814 33.25 37.25 24.17
CA HIS A 814 34.44 37.90 24.74
C HIS A 814 35.15 38.78 23.69
N ASP A 815 35.66 39.93 24.11
CA ASP A 815 36.31 40.93 23.24
C ASP A 815 37.54 40.38 22.49
N SER A 816 38.17 39.31 22.99
CA SER A 816 39.34 38.68 22.37
C SER A 816 39.03 37.73 21.18
N GLY A 817 37.81 37.73 20.64
CA GLY A 817 37.42 36.95 19.45
C GLY A 817 37.36 35.42 19.63
N LYS A 818 37.75 34.87 20.79
CA LYS A 818 37.67 33.43 21.08
C LYS A 818 36.26 33.06 21.54
N ARG A 819 35.60 32.19 20.77
CA ARG A 819 34.22 31.73 20.97
C ARG A 819 34.11 30.76 22.16
N ALA A 820 33.93 31.28 23.36
CA ALA A 820 33.37 30.51 24.47
C ALA A 820 32.00 31.11 24.81
N PRO A 821 30.89 30.60 24.26
CA PRO A 821 29.57 31.10 24.59
C PRO A 821 29.27 30.77 26.05
N ILE A 822 29.26 31.78 26.91
CA ILE A 822 28.64 31.64 28.24
C ILE A 822 27.15 31.82 28.04
N ARG A 823 26.36 30.85 28.49
CA ARG A 823 24.89 30.94 28.52
C ARG A 823 24.44 31.44 29.89
N GLY A 824 23.93 32.67 29.94
CA GLY A 824 23.24 33.21 31.12
C GLY A 824 21.83 32.64 31.27
N ASP A 825 21.33 32.60 32.50
CA ASP A 825 19.97 32.12 32.83
C ASP A 825 18.96 33.29 32.89
N LEU A 826 17.72 33.06 32.44
CA LEU A 826 16.69 34.11 32.28
C LEU A 826 16.32 34.83 33.58
N ALA A 827 16.42 34.15 34.71
CA ALA A 827 16.08 34.72 36.01
C ALA A 827 16.88 36.00 36.32
N GLN A 828 18.04 36.17 35.68
CA GLN A 828 18.92 37.33 35.83
C GLN A 828 18.38 38.59 35.13
N LEU A 829 17.46 38.46 34.16
CA LEU A 829 16.77 39.56 33.49
C LEU A 829 15.45 39.95 34.20
N GLY A 830 15.10 39.29 35.32
CA GLY A 830 13.88 39.56 36.07
C GLY A 830 12.58 39.04 35.44
N LEU A 831 12.64 38.20 34.40
CA LEU A 831 11.44 37.63 33.76
C LEU A 831 10.83 36.49 34.59
N SER A 832 9.56 36.61 34.96
CA SER A 832 8.77 35.52 35.56
C SER A 832 8.30 34.52 34.50
N GLN A 833 7.91 33.30 34.91
CA GLN A 833 7.38 32.29 33.99
C GLN A 833 6.08 32.71 33.28
N ASP A 834 5.35 33.67 33.87
CA ASP A 834 4.09 34.22 33.35
C ASP A 834 4.30 35.45 32.45
N PHE A 835 5.55 35.85 32.18
CA PHE A 835 5.90 37.02 31.37
C PHE A 835 5.30 38.35 31.88
N ARG A 836 5.09 38.47 33.20
CA ARG A 836 4.68 39.73 33.82
C ARG A 836 5.85 40.72 33.84
N LEU A 837 5.55 42.00 33.67
CA LEU A 837 6.55 43.07 33.71
C LEU A 837 7.19 43.13 35.10
N SER A 838 8.52 43.02 35.16
CA SER A 838 9.32 43.17 36.39
C SER A 838 10.19 44.43 36.25
N PRO A 839 10.48 45.17 37.33
CA PRO A 839 11.30 46.39 37.25
C PRO A 839 12.64 46.18 36.53
N ALA A 840 13.33 45.06 36.82
CA ALA A 840 14.60 44.72 36.16
C ALA A 840 14.46 44.47 34.65
N PHE A 841 13.30 43.96 34.21
CA PHE A 841 13.02 43.79 32.78
C PHE A 841 12.66 45.12 32.12
N THR A 842 11.98 46.02 32.84
CA THR A 842 11.69 47.37 32.36
C THR A 842 12.97 48.14 32.07
N ASP A 843 13.95 48.08 32.98
CA ASP A 843 15.26 48.71 32.79
C ASP A 843 15.97 48.14 31.55
N PHE A 844 15.96 46.81 31.39
CA PHE A 844 16.51 46.16 30.20
C PHE A 844 15.84 46.61 28.89
N VAL A 845 14.51 46.79 28.88
CA VAL A 845 13.77 47.30 27.73
C VAL A 845 14.12 48.75 27.43
N LEU A 846 14.29 49.59 28.46
CA LEU A 846 14.70 50.98 28.31
C LEU A 846 16.11 51.10 27.72
N ASP A 847 17.06 50.29 28.20
CA ASP A 847 18.44 50.27 27.72
C ASP A 847 18.55 49.86 26.24
N ASN A 848 17.62 49.01 25.77
CA ASN A 848 17.61 48.48 24.40
C ASN A 848 16.51 49.11 23.53
N ARG A 849 15.92 50.23 23.96
CA ARG A 849 14.74 50.84 23.31
C ARG A 849 14.95 51.16 21.83
N ALA A 850 16.12 51.68 21.45
CA ALA A 850 16.42 52.01 20.07
C ALA A 850 16.31 50.79 19.13
N LEU A 851 16.79 49.62 19.57
CA LEU A 851 16.69 48.38 18.80
C LEU A 851 15.25 47.89 18.70
N ILE A 852 14.47 48.03 19.77
CA ILE A 852 13.06 47.63 19.82
C ILE A 852 12.24 48.49 18.86
N ASP A 853 12.39 49.81 18.94
CA ASP A 853 11.66 50.77 18.11
C ASP A 853 11.94 50.56 16.61
N GLU A 854 13.16 50.12 16.25
CA GLU A 854 13.55 49.77 14.89
C GLU A 854 12.96 48.41 14.42
N HIS A 855 13.02 47.36 15.25
CA HIS A 855 12.77 45.98 14.81
C HIS A 855 11.34 45.49 15.08
N LEU A 856 10.66 46.00 16.11
CA LEU A 856 9.31 45.58 16.47
C LEU A 856 8.29 45.78 15.33
N PRO A 857 8.27 46.91 14.59
CA PRO A 857 7.36 47.08 13.45
C PRO A 857 7.57 46.03 12.36
N ARG A 858 8.82 45.62 12.11
CA ARG A 858 9.15 44.59 11.12
C ARG A 858 8.57 43.23 11.52
N ILE A 859 8.75 42.81 12.77
CA ILE A 859 8.21 41.53 13.24
C ILE A 859 6.68 41.53 13.24
N MET A 860 6.06 42.64 13.65
CA MET A 860 4.61 42.78 13.58
C MET A 860 4.08 42.74 12.15
N CYS A 861 4.84 43.28 11.18
CA CYS A 861 4.53 43.15 9.76
C CYS A 861 4.60 41.68 9.32
N GLU A 862 5.64 40.92 9.70
CA GLU A 862 5.77 39.51 9.34
C GLU A 862 4.65 38.64 9.92
N VAL A 863 4.31 38.83 11.21
CA VAL A 863 3.19 38.11 11.85
C VAL A 863 1.86 38.49 11.19
N ARG A 864 1.65 39.77 10.85
CA ARG A 864 0.46 40.20 10.12
C ARG A 864 0.39 39.58 8.72
N ARG A 865 1.51 39.48 8.02
CA ARG A 865 1.61 38.86 6.69
C ARG A 865 1.28 37.37 6.74
N LEU A 866 1.75 36.67 7.76
CA LEU A 866 1.41 35.27 8.04
C LEU A 866 -0.10 35.10 8.22
N ARG A 867 -0.71 35.93 9.08
CA ARG A 867 -2.15 35.92 9.36
C ARG A 867 -2.98 36.24 8.12
N GLN A 868 -2.58 37.26 7.36
CA GLN A 868 -3.21 37.65 6.11
C GLN A 868 -3.16 36.50 5.11
N HIS A 869 -1.99 35.89 4.90
CA HIS A 869 -1.84 34.77 3.97
C HIS A 869 -2.80 33.61 4.27
N PHE A 870 -2.90 33.17 5.53
CA PHE A 870 -3.82 32.09 5.89
C PHE A 870 -5.29 32.52 5.89
N THR A 871 -5.57 33.78 6.19
CA THR A 871 -6.92 34.35 6.07
C THR A 871 -7.37 34.37 4.61
N ASP A 872 -6.50 34.84 3.71
CA ASP A 872 -6.74 34.90 2.27
C ASP A 872 -6.93 33.49 1.69
N GLN A 873 -6.06 32.53 2.06
CA GLN A 873 -6.25 31.13 1.67
C GLN A 873 -7.57 30.55 2.17
N MET A 874 -7.94 30.81 3.43
CA MET A 874 -9.19 30.31 4.00
C MET A 874 -10.40 30.89 3.27
N GLN A 875 -10.40 32.20 2.99
CA GLN A 875 -11.44 32.89 2.24
C GLN A 875 -11.52 32.38 0.80
N ALA A 876 -10.38 32.22 0.11
CA ALA A 876 -10.33 31.67 -1.24
C ALA A 876 -10.89 30.24 -1.27
N LYS A 877 -10.54 29.39 -0.30
CA LYS A 877 -11.10 28.03 -0.17
C LYS A 877 -12.62 28.05 -0.02
N ARG A 878 -13.20 28.98 0.77
CA ARG A 878 -14.67 29.14 0.90
C ARG A 878 -15.31 29.70 -0.37
N ALA A 879 -14.62 30.60 -1.07
CA ALA A 879 -15.15 31.25 -2.26
C ALA A 879 -15.22 30.30 -3.46
N ILE A 880 -14.27 29.36 -3.57
CA ILE A 880 -14.15 28.46 -4.73
C ILE A 880 -15.10 27.27 -4.65
N MET A 881 -15.14 26.56 -3.52
CA MET A 881 -16.06 25.44 -3.32
C MET A 881 -16.39 25.30 -1.83
N SER A 882 -17.68 25.31 -1.53
CA SER A 882 -18.19 25.12 -0.18
C SER A 882 -17.89 23.71 0.34
N PHE A 883 -17.78 23.55 1.67
CA PHE A 883 -17.70 22.21 2.28
C PHE A 883 -19.02 21.42 2.14
N GLN A 884 -20.13 22.10 1.83
CA GLN A 884 -21.46 21.49 1.69
C GLN A 884 -21.68 20.87 0.30
N PHE A 885 -20.80 21.15 -0.66
CA PHE A 885 -20.85 20.59 -2.01
C PHE A 885 -20.98 19.05 -2.00
N LEU A 886 -20.15 18.36 -1.21
CA LEU A 886 -20.20 16.89 -1.15
C LEU A 886 -21.56 16.35 -0.66
N PRO A 887 -22.04 16.68 0.55
CA PRO A 887 -23.30 16.13 1.04
C PRO A 887 -24.53 16.60 0.23
N ARG A 888 -24.51 17.80 -0.37
CA ARG A 888 -25.69 18.36 -1.06
C ARG A 888 -25.79 17.98 -2.54
N VAL A 889 -24.65 17.84 -3.23
CA VAL A 889 -24.57 17.60 -4.69
C VAL A 889 -23.93 16.24 -5.00
N PHE A 890 -22.80 15.93 -4.38
CA PHE A 890 -22.05 14.71 -4.71
C PHE A 890 -22.69 13.43 -4.11
N GLU A 891 -23.33 13.55 -2.94
CA GLU A 891 -23.97 12.43 -2.27
C GLU A 891 -25.45 12.24 -2.66
N ASN A 892 -26.16 13.29 -3.03
CA ASN A 892 -27.57 13.17 -3.37
C ASN A 892 -27.75 13.05 -4.88
N ILE A 893 -28.14 11.86 -5.34
CA ILE A 893 -28.69 11.72 -6.69
C ILE A 893 -30.05 12.41 -6.68
N GLY A 894 -30.23 13.43 -7.50
CA GLY A 894 -31.46 14.20 -7.57
C GLY A 894 -31.70 14.73 -8.98
N ASN A 895 -32.85 15.37 -9.16
CA ASN A 895 -33.15 16.05 -10.42
C ASN A 895 -32.10 17.13 -10.68
N LEU A 896 -31.60 17.19 -11.91
CA LEU A 896 -30.64 18.18 -12.36
C LEU A 896 -31.10 19.62 -12.08
N HIS A 897 -32.40 19.91 -12.16
CA HIS A 897 -32.95 21.24 -11.85
C HIS A 897 -32.83 21.59 -10.35
N ASP A 898 -33.05 20.62 -9.46
CA ASP A 898 -32.90 20.86 -8.02
C ASP A 898 -31.45 21.08 -7.66
N ILE A 899 -30.55 20.39 -8.34
CA ILE A 899 -29.10 20.52 -8.16
C ILE A 899 -28.61 21.86 -8.69
N SER A 900 -29.08 22.32 -9.85
CA SER A 900 -28.73 23.64 -10.38
C SER A 900 -29.17 24.74 -9.42
N ALA A 901 -30.40 24.66 -8.90
CA ALA A 901 -30.91 25.61 -7.92
C ALA A 901 -30.10 25.61 -6.61
N ARG A 902 -29.62 24.43 -6.16
CA ARG A 902 -28.73 24.31 -4.99
C ARG A 902 -27.36 24.91 -5.26
N LEU A 903 -26.77 24.66 -6.43
CA LEU A 903 -25.46 25.23 -6.82
C LEU A 903 -25.54 26.76 -6.90
N GLU A 904 -26.61 27.31 -7.46
CA GLU A 904 -26.83 28.76 -7.53
C GLU A 904 -26.98 29.40 -6.15
N LYS A 905 -27.56 28.68 -5.19
CA LYS A 905 -27.79 29.16 -3.82
C LYS A 905 -26.56 29.02 -2.92
N ASP A 906 -25.86 27.89 -3.00
CA ASP A 906 -24.85 27.48 -2.01
C ASP A 906 -23.41 27.79 -2.44
N GLU A 907 -23.13 27.93 -3.74
CA GLU A 907 -21.77 28.14 -4.26
C GLU A 907 -21.55 29.59 -4.74
N ASN A 908 -20.40 30.16 -4.39
CA ASN A 908 -20.04 31.54 -4.78
C ASN A 908 -19.34 31.61 -6.15
N TYR A 909 -18.54 30.59 -6.48
CA TYR A 909 -17.73 30.56 -7.69
C TYR A 909 -18.60 30.51 -8.95
N VAL A 910 -18.38 31.46 -9.87
CA VAL A 910 -19.20 31.62 -11.09
C VAL A 910 -19.18 30.34 -11.93
N GLY A 911 -18.01 29.73 -12.14
CA GLY A 911 -17.88 28.51 -12.95
C GLY A 911 -18.61 27.29 -12.37
N LEU A 912 -18.77 27.22 -11.04
CA LEU A 912 -19.57 26.17 -10.37
C LEU A 912 -21.07 26.44 -10.49
N ARG A 913 -21.50 27.71 -10.36
CA ARG A 913 -22.91 28.09 -10.55
C ARG A 913 -23.39 27.82 -11.98
N SER A 914 -22.56 28.13 -12.97
CA SER A 914 -22.87 27.89 -14.38
C SER A 914 -22.38 26.54 -14.90
N ILE A 915 -21.90 25.61 -14.06
CA ILE A 915 -21.30 24.34 -14.50
C ILE A 915 -22.26 23.53 -15.37
N MET A 916 -23.55 23.54 -15.01
CA MET A 916 -24.59 22.80 -15.70
C MET A 916 -25.01 23.47 -17.01
N GLN A 917 -24.95 24.80 -17.06
CA GLN A 917 -25.22 25.56 -18.29
C GLN A 917 -24.07 25.40 -19.29
N GLY A 918 -22.82 25.49 -18.82
CA GLY A 918 -21.63 25.34 -19.66
C GLY A 918 -21.40 23.93 -20.18
N ARG A 919 -21.83 22.90 -19.42
CA ARG A 919 -21.63 21.48 -19.75
C ARG A 919 -22.96 20.72 -19.89
N ARG A 920 -23.97 21.40 -20.44
CA ARG A 920 -25.34 20.89 -20.55
C ARG A 920 -25.42 19.49 -21.15
N ALA A 921 -24.69 19.23 -22.24
CA ALA A 921 -24.67 17.92 -22.89
C ALA A 921 -24.14 16.77 -21.99
N ALA A 922 -23.18 17.05 -21.10
CA ALA A 922 -22.68 16.04 -20.16
C ALA A 922 -23.71 15.69 -19.09
N PHE A 923 -24.47 16.69 -18.60
CA PHE A 923 -25.50 16.47 -17.60
C PHE A 923 -26.77 15.86 -18.19
N GLU A 924 -27.23 16.29 -19.36
CA GLU A 924 -28.36 15.67 -20.06
C GLU A 924 -28.10 14.18 -20.34
N LEU A 925 -26.90 13.84 -20.85
CA LEU A 925 -26.52 12.45 -21.05
C LEU A 925 -26.29 11.68 -19.75
N LEU A 926 -25.88 12.35 -18.67
CA LEU A 926 -25.81 11.74 -17.34
C LEU A 926 -27.21 11.38 -16.83
N GLN A 927 -28.19 12.27 -17.00
CA GLN A 927 -29.58 11.99 -16.64
C GLN A 927 -30.13 10.84 -17.49
N GLU A 928 -29.92 10.86 -18.81
CA GLU A 928 -30.31 9.74 -19.67
C GLU A 928 -29.70 8.42 -19.21
N ARG A 929 -28.40 8.41 -18.85
CA ARG A 929 -27.74 7.22 -18.30
C ARG A 929 -28.39 6.74 -17.00
N LEU A 930 -28.75 7.65 -16.10
CA LEU A 930 -29.45 7.30 -14.86
C LEU A 930 -30.87 6.79 -15.12
N ASP A 931 -31.60 7.40 -16.06
CA ASP A 931 -32.95 7.00 -16.45
C ASP A 931 -32.94 5.60 -17.09
N ARG A 932 -31.90 5.24 -17.86
CA ARG A 932 -31.68 3.86 -18.34
C ARG A 932 -31.45 2.85 -17.24
N LEU A 933 -30.97 3.31 -16.10
CA LEU A 933 -30.70 2.50 -14.92
C LEU A 933 -31.85 2.61 -13.91
N SER A 934 -33.04 3.04 -14.34
CA SER A 934 -34.22 3.09 -13.48
C SER A 934 -34.67 1.69 -13.03
N SER A 935 -34.67 0.70 -13.93
CA SER A 935 -35.14 -0.66 -13.65
C SER A 935 -34.10 -1.50 -12.86
N PRO A 936 -34.53 -2.37 -11.93
CA PRO A 936 -33.61 -3.22 -11.16
C PRO A 936 -32.80 -4.18 -12.06
N LEU A 937 -33.42 -4.65 -13.16
CA LEU A 937 -32.76 -5.46 -14.19
C LEU A 937 -31.59 -4.69 -14.82
N ALA A 938 -31.84 -3.46 -15.29
CA ALA A 938 -30.83 -2.65 -15.95
C ALA A 938 -29.67 -2.30 -15.02
N ARG A 939 -29.93 -2.02 -13.74
CA ARG A 939 -28.87 -1.74 -12.76
C ARG A 939 -27.95 -2.95 -12.54
N ARG A 940 -28.51 -4.16 -12.38
CA ARG A 940 -27.72 -5.38 -12.19
C ARG A 940 -26.94 -5.76 -13.45
N TRP A 941 -27.57 -5.63 -14.61
CA TRP A 941 -26.91 -5.81 -15.91
C TRP A 941 -25.73 -4.86 -16.09
N TYR A 942 -25.93 -3.56 -15.79
CA TYR A 942 -24.89 -2.54 -15.89
C TYR A 942 -23.69 -2.85 -15.00
N ILE A 943 -23.91 -3.14 -13.71
CA ILE A 943 -22.81 -3.44 -12.77
C ILE A 943 -21.99 -4.64 -13.24
N PHE A 944 -22.64 -5.68 -13.77
CA PHE A 944 -21.97 -6.87 -14.28
C PHE A 944 -21.01 -6.54 -15.43
N PHE A 945 -21.49 -5.86 -16.47
CA PHE A 945 -20.68 -5.56 -17.65
C PHE A 945 -19.66 -4.43 -17.41
N ASP A 946 -19.96 -3.46 -16.55
CA ASP A 946 -19.01 -2.43 -16.13
C ASP A 946 -17.83 -3.06 -15.36
N ASP A 947 -18.11 -3.95 -14.40
CA ASP A 947 -17.05 -4.66 -13.65
C ASP A 947 -16.23 -5.60 -14.55
N LEU A 948 -16.91 -6.29 -15.47
CA LEU A 948 -16.28 -7.13 -16.49
C LEU A 948 -15.25 -6.34 -17.30
N TYR A 949 -15.63 -5.18 -17.85
CA TYR A 949 -14.73 -4.37 -18.68
C TYR A 949 -13.54 -3.87 -17.86
N ARG A 950 -13.81 -3.25 -16.71
CA ARG A 950 -12.77 -2.65 -15.84
C ARG A 950 -11.68 -3.66 -15.46
N ARG A 951 -12.03 -4.91 -15.21
CA ARG A 951 -11.08 -5.96 -14.79
C ARG A 951 -10.43 -6.73 -15.92
N ASN A 952 -11.09 -6.88 -17.07
CA ASN A 952 -10.65 -7.82 -18.09
C ASN A 952 -10.13 -7.16 -19.38
N HIS A 953 -10.36 -5.85 -19.60
CA HIS A 953 -10.00 -5.19 -20.87
C HIS A 953 -8.49 -5.21 -21.18
N THR A 954 -7.61 -5.20 -20.17
CA THR A 954 -6.14 -5.27 -20.38
C THR A 954 -5.65 -6.69 -20.66
N VAL A 955 -6.34 -7.71 -20.16
CA VAL A 955 -5.91 -9.11 -20.22
C VAL A 955 -6.53 -9.84 -21.41
N VAL A 956 -7.84 -9.64 -21.61
CA VAL A 956 -8.65 -10.24 -22.66
C VAL A 956 -8.64 -9.32 -23.88
N SER A 957 -7.86 -9.69 -24.90
CA SER A 957 -7.65 -8.85 -26.08
C SER A 957 -8.94 -8.61 -26.88
N GLN A 958 -9.89 -9.54 -26.83
CA GLN A 958 -11.20 -9.40 -27.49
C GLN A 958 -12.01 -8.23 -26.92
N ILE A 959 -12.01 -8.06 -25.59
CA ILE A 959 -12.70 -6.95 -24.91
C ILE A 959 -11.96 -5.64 -25.17
N GLY A 960 -10.63 -5.65 -25.07
CA GLY A 960 -9.81 -4.46 -25.31
C GLY A 960 -9.85 -3.93 -26.75
N LYS A 961 -10.05 -4.80 -27.75
CA LYS A 961 -10.15 -4.41 -29.18
C LYS A 961 -11.48 -3.75 -29.54
N ALA A 962 -12.54 -3.99 -28.77
CA ALA A 962 -13.88 -3.48 -29.03
C ALA A 962 -14.39 -2.60 -27.88
N PRO A 963 -13.72 -1.46 -27.58
CA PRO A 963 -14.13 -0.59 -26.47
C PRO A 963 -15.54 -0.03 -26.68
N GLU A 964 -15.97 0.25 -27.91
CA GLU A 964 -17.31 0.78 -28.19
C GLU A 964 -18.44 -0.18 -27.78
N ALA A 965 -18.15 -1.49 -27.76
CA ALA A 965 -19.13 -2.53 -27.46
C ALA A 965 -19.17 -2.89 -25.96
N PHE A 966 -18.05 -2.76 -25.25
CA PHE A 966 -17.93 -3.22 -23.85
C PHE A 966 -17.66 -2.12 -22.83
N SER A 967 -17.05 -1.00 -23.22
CA SER A 967 -16.68 0.05 -22.28
C SER A 967 -17.91 0.80 -21.79
N PRO A 968 -18.08 1.02 -20.47
CA PRO A 968 -19.21 1.76 -19.91
C PRO A 968 -19.24 3.24 -20.33
N PHE A 969 -18.14 3.75 -20.90
CA PHE A 969 -18.01 5.13 -21.35
C PHE A 969 -18.57 5.37 -22.76
N HIS A 970 -18.95 4.32 -23.51
CA HIS A 970 -19.53 4.48 -24.85
C HIS A 970 -21.05 4.31 -24.85
N LYS A 971 -21.73 5.08 -25.71
CA LYS A 971 -23.19 5.04 -25.90
C LYS A 971 -23.69 3.69 -26.43
N SER A 972 -22.89 3.02 -27.25
CA SER A 972 -23.19 1.72 -27.88
C SER A 972 -22.92 0.51 -26.97
N SER A 973 -22.46 0.74 -25.75
CA SER A 973 -22.02 -0.31 -24.85
C SER A 973 -23.14 -1.27 -24.45
N ILE A 974 -22.80 -2.55 -24.35
CA ILE A 974 -23.70 -3.58 -23.83
C ILE A 974 -24.16 -3.29 -22.40
N CYS A 975 -23.41 -2.51 -21.62
CA CYS A 975 -23.74 -2.19 -20.22
C CYS A 975 -25.12 -1.51 -20.07
N TYR A 976 -25.59 -0.78 -21.08
CA TYR A 976 -26.87 -0.05 -21.04
C TYR A 976 -27.99 -0.75 -21.82
N ARG A 977 -27.73 -1.93 -22.39
CA ARG A 977 -28.63 -2.65 -23.29
C ARG A 977 -28.79 -4.09 -22.81
N PRO A 978 -29.72 -4.37 -21.89
CA PRO A 978 -30.11 -5.74 -21.56
C PRO A 978 -30.49 -6.51 -22.83
N MET A 979 -30.02 -7.75 -22.95
CA MET A 979 -30.26 -8.58 -24.13
C MET A 979 -30.86 -9.92 -23.72
N THR A 980 -31.77 -10.46 -24.54
CA THR A 980 -32.25 -11.84 -24.40
C THR A 980 -31.10 -12.82 -24.57
N ARG A 981 -31.26 -14.03 -24.03
CA ARG A 981 -30.17 -15.02 -24.03
C ARG A 981 -29.61 -15.31 -25.42
N LEU A 982 -30.49 -15.50 -26.40
CA LEU A 982 -30.11 -15.77 -27.79
C LEU A 982 -29.30 -14.62 -28.40
N ARG A 983 -29.73 -13.37 -28.14
CA ARG A 983 -29.08 -12.17 -28.67
C ARG A 983 -27.69 -11.97 -28.06
N LEU A 984 -27.55 -12.22 -26.75
CA LEU A 984 -26.25 -12.16 -26.06
C LEU A 984 -25.27 -13.19 -26.61
N GLU A 985 -25.69 -14.43 -26.84
CA GLU A 985 -24.81 -15.46 -27.41
C GLU A 985 -24.30 -15.08 -28.81
N SER A 986 -25.18 -14.57 -29.66
CA SER A 986 -24.81 -14.07 -31.00
C SER A 986 -23.82 -12.91 -30.91
N PHE A 987 -24.05 -11.96 -30.00
CA PHE A 987 -23.12 -10.86 -29.73
C PHE A 987 -21.75 -11.34 -29.24
N LEU A 988 -21.71 -12.27 -28.29
CA LEU A 988 -20.47 -12.83 -27.76
C LEU A 988 -19.71 -13.68 -28.80
N ARG A 989 -20.42 -14.38 -29.70
CA ARG A 989 -19.82 -15.10 -30.84
C ARG A 989 -19.20 -14.13 -31.83
N TYR A 990 -19.90 -13.05 -32.17
CA TYR A 990 -19.40 -12.01 -33.06
C TYR A 990 -18.08 -11.39 -32.56
N HIS A 991 -17.96 -11.17 -31.25
CA HIS A 991 -16.74 -10.65 -30.63
C HIS A 991 -15.70 -11.73 -30.23
N GLY A 992 -15.94 -13.01 -30.56
CA GLY A 992 -15.00 -14.11 -30.29
C GLY A 992 -14.81 -14.47 -28.81
N LEU A 993 -15.78 -14.13 -27.95
CA LEU A 993 -15.80 -14.44 -26.52
C LEU A 993 -16.49 -15.77 -26.20
N LEU A 994 -17.42 -16.20 -27.08
CA LEU A 994 -18.09 -17.50 -27.06
C LEU A 994 -17.69 -18.30 -28.31
N LEU A 995 -17.21 -19.53 -28.15
CA LEU A 995 -16.79 -20.42 -29.25
C LEU A 995 -17.91 -21.40 -29.62
N SER A 996 -17.91 -21.93 -30.84
CA SER A 996 -18.97 -22.81 -31.37
C SER A 996 -19.15 -24.11 -30.57
N ARG A 997 -18.06 -24.61 -29.94
CA ARG A 997 -18.13 -25.54 -28.81
C ARG A 997 -18.11 -24.69 -27.54
N GLY A 998 -19.29 -24.42 -26.96
CA GLY A 998 -19.51 -23.45 -25.87
C GLY A 998 -18.59 -23.59 -24.66
N ASP A 999 -17.96 -24.75 -24.46
CA ASP A 999 -17.11 -25.09 -23.33
C ASP A 999 -15.71 -24.42 -23.38
N LEU A 1000 -15.30 -23.93 -24.56
CA LEU A 1000 -13.93 -23.45 -24.78
C LEU A 1000 -13.83 -21.91 -24.72
N GLY A 1001 -14.92 -21.16 -24.68
CA GLY A 1001 -14.89 -19.68 -24.63
C GLY A 1001 -14.47 -19.11 -23.28
N PHE A 1002 -14.25 -17.79 -23.21
CA PHE A 1002 -14.20 -17.07 -21.92
C PHE A 1002 -15.59 -17.04 -21.28
N PHE A 1003 -16.61 -16.96 -22.13
CA PHE A 1003 -18.00 -17.22 -21.76
C PHE A 1003 -18.35 -18.64 -22.22
N HIS A 1004 -19.03 -19.39 -21.36
CA HIS A 1004 -19.57 -20.71 -21.64
C HIS A 1004 -21.04 -20.78 -21.23
N THR A 1005 -21.77 -21.79 -21.71
CA THR A 1005 -23.23 -21.90 -21.51
C THR A 1005 -23.61 -21.90 -20.04
N GLY A 1006 -22.87 -22.63 -19.20
CA GLY A 1006 -23.08 -22.65 -17.75
C GLY A 1006 -22.91 -21.30 -17.05
N PHE A 1007 -21.94 -20.47 -17.46
CA PHE A 1007 -21.72 -19.14 -16.89
C PHE A 1007 -22.85 -18.18 -17.28
N LEU A 1008 -23.29 -18.26 -18.53
CA LEU A 1008 -24.44 -17.50 -18.99
C LEU A 1008 -25.74 -18.00 -18.32
N ASN A 1009 -25.91 -19.31 -18.09
CA ASN A 1009 -27.06 -19.85 -17.36
C ASN A 1009 -27.11 -19.28 -15.95
N ARG A 1010 -25.95 -19.16 -15.30
CA ARG A 1010 -25.82 -18.53 -13.99
C ARG A 1010 -26.24 -17.07 -14.00
N LEU A 1011 -25.82 -16.31 -15.03
CA LEU A 1011 -26.22 -14.91 -15.19
C LEU A 1011 -27.73 -14.75 -15.34
N TYR A 1012 -28.36 -15.45 -16.28
CA TYR A 1012 -29.81 -15.31 -16.52
C TYR A 1012 -30.65 -15.87 -15.38
N PHE A 1013 -30.20 -16.97 -14.76
CA PHE A 1013 -30.84 -17.49 -13.55
C PHE A 1013 -30.86 -16.44 -12.43
N PHE A 1014 -29.72 -15.79 -12.20
CA PHE A 1014 -29.61 -14.75 -11.18
C PHE A 1014 -30.50 -13.54 -11.49
N LEU A 1015 -30.56 -13.10 -12.76
CA LEU A 1015 -31.44 -12.01 -13.15
C LEU A 1015 -32.92 -12.37 -12.96
N ASP A 1016 -33.34 -13.59 -13.30
CA ASP A 1016 -34.70 -14.09 -13.08
C ASP A 1016 -35.08 -14.10 -11.59
N GLU A 1017 -34.22 -14.67 -10.74
CA GLU A 1017 -34.48 -14.75 -9.30
C GLU A 1017 -34.64 -13.37 -8.66
N VAL A 1018 -33.75 -12.44 -9.00
CA VAL A 1018 -33.75 -11.13 -8.33
C VAL A 1018 -34.82 -10.19 -8.90
N VAL A 1019 -35.09 -10.24 -10.21
CA VAL A 1019 -36.01 -9.28 -10.86
C VAL A 1019 -37.46 -9.75 -10.77
N LEU A 1020 -37.72 -11.03 -10.99
CA LEU A 1020 -39.08 -11.56 -11.11
C LEU A 1020 -39.57 -12.28 -9.85
N ARG A 1021 -38.67 -12.74 -8.97
CA ARG A 1021 -39.00 -13.78 -7.99
C ARG A 1021 -38.40 -13.57 -6.59
N ALA A 1022 -38.13 -12.33 -6.19
CA ALA A 1022 -37.55 -11.96 -4.88
C ALA A 1022 -38.24 -12.64 -3.66
N ASP A 1023 -39.54 -12.95 -3.74
CA ASP A 1023 -40.31 -13.58 -2.67
C ASP A 1023 -40.38 -15.12 -2.69
N LYS A 1024 -39.90 -15.79 -3.76
CA LYS A 1024 -40.06 -17.26 -3.95
C LYS A 1024 -38.94 -18.05 -3.25
N ARG A 1025 -39.30 -19.23 -2.73
CA ARG A 1025 -38.36 -20.13 -2.03
C ARG A 1025 -37.74 -21.15 -3.00
N ILE A 1026 -36.43 -21.36 -2.91
CA ILE A 1026 -35.67 -22.29 -3.73
C ILE A 1026 -35.28 -23.53 -2.90
N GLY A 1027 -35.34 -24.71 -3.50
CA GLY A 1027 -34.91 -25.95 -2.85
C GLY A 1027 -33.39 -26.04 -2.67
N ILE A 1028 -32.92 -26.17 -1.43
CA ILE A 1028 -31.50 -26.33 -1.09
C ILE A 1028 -31.13 -27.81 -0.86
N ASN A 1029 -32.11 -28.69 -0.72
CA ASN A 1029 -31.89 -30.13 -0.60
C ASN A 1029 -33.00 -30.90 -1.31
N ARG A 1030 -32.71 -32.14 -1.70
CA ARG A 1030 -33.65 -32.98 -2.46
C ARG A 1030 -34.97 -33.21 -1.69
N ASP A 1031 -34.94 -33.22 -0.36
CA ASP A 1031 -36.04 -33.78 0.43
C ASP A 1031 -36.74 -32.86 1.45
N THR A 1032 -36.38 -31.60 1.75
CA THR A 1032 -37.21 -30.79 2.72
C THR A 1032 -36.98 -29.28 2.89
N ALA A 1033 -35.87 -28.65 2.49
CA ALA A 1033 -35.63 -27.24 2.79
C ALA A 1033 -35.80 -26.32 1.57
N THR A 1034 -36.86 -25.51 1.57
CA THR A 1034 -37.00 -24.37 0.64
C THR A 1034 -36.65 -23.09 1.39
N VAL A 1035 -35.75 -22.28 0.83
CA VAL A 1035 -35.25 -21.05 1.47
C VAL A 1035 -35.38 -19.90 0.48
N ARG A 1036 -35.74 -18.70 0.94
CA ARG A 1036 -35.75 -17.52 0.06
C ARG A 1036 -34.35 -17.24 -0.46
N PHE A 1037 -34.22 -16.76 -1.69
CA PHE A 1037 -32.92 -16.46 -2.28
C PHE A 1037 -32.08 -15.49 -1.42
N ASP A 1038 -32.75 -14.54 -0.78
CA ASP A 1038 -32.16 -13.56 0.14
C ASP A 1038 -31.85 -14.11 1.54
N GLU A 1039 -32.23 -15.34 1.86
CA GLU A 1039 -31.96 -16.02 3.14
C GLU A 1039 -30.91 -17.14 2.98
N ILE A 1040 -30.47 -17.43 1.75
CA ILE A 1040 -29.45 -18.44 1.45
C ILE A 1040 -28.13 -18.12 2.17
N GLY A 1041 -27.76 -16.83 2.27
CA GLY A 1041 -26.56 -16.40 2.98
C GLY A 1041 -26.65 -16.57 4.51
N ALA A 1042 -27.84 -16.41 5.09
CA ALA A 1042 -28.07 -16.56 6.52
C ALA A 1042 -28.13 -18.04 6.95
N THR A 1043 -28.76 -18.89 6.14
CA THR A 1043 -28.92 -20.34 6.41
C THR A 1043 -27.65 -21.16 6.18
N THR A 1044 -26.69 -20.63 5.41
CA THR A 1044 -25.40 -21.28 5.12
C THR A 1044 -24.34 -21.06 6.22
N THR A 1045 -24.61 -20.26 7.26
CA THR A 1045 -23.61 -19.84 8.25
C THR A 1045 -23.98 -20.13 9.71
N THR A 1046 -22.98 -20.52 10.52
CA THR A 1046 -23.06 -20.53 11.98
C THR A 1046 -23.07 -19.08 12.49
N ALA A 1047 -23.87 -18.79 13.53
CA ALA A 1047 -24.21 -17.46 14.05
C ALA A 1047 -23.05 -16.46 14.26
N GLU A 1048 -21.80 -16.92 14.41
CA GLU A 1048 -20.61 -16.06 14.58
C GLU A 1048 -20.15 -15.36 13.28
N SER A 1049 -20.69 -15.71 12.11
CA SER A 1049 -20.22 -15.21 10.80
C SER A 1049 -21.07 -14.07 10.21
N GLY A 1050 -22.20 -13.71 10.82
CA GLY A 1050 -23.14 -12.72 10.27
C GLY A 1050 -22.53 -11.33 10.05
N ALA A 1051 -21.63 -10.90 10.94
CA ALA A 1051 -20.89 -9.64 10.80
C ALA A 1051 -19.75 -9.69 9.75
N GLN A 1052 -19.38 -10.89 9.27
CA GLN A 1052 -18.40 -11.06 8.21
C GLN A 1052 -19.02 -10.94 6.80
N ASN A 1053 -20.34 -10.98 6.66
CA ASN A 1053 -20.99 -10.97 5.34
C ASN A 1053 -21.03 -9.58 4.67
N LEU A 1054 -21.00 -8.50 5.46
CA LEU A 1054 -20.72 -7.14 4.95
C LEU A 1054 -19.25 -6.95 4.52
N LYS A 1055 -18.33 -7.89 4.81
CA LYS A 1055 -16.91 -7.78 4.41
C LYS A 1055 -16.66 -8.03 2.93
N TYR A 1056 -17.61 -8.59 2.18
CA TYR A 1056 -17.38 -9.11 0.83
C TYR A 1056 -18.18 -8.39 -0.26
N THR A 1057 -19.02 -7.41 0.07
CA THR A 1057 -19.83 -6.63 -0.88
C THR A 1057 -19.07 -5.50 -1.58
N GLY A 1058 -17.75 -5.42 -1.44
CA GLY A 1058 -16.93 -4.50 -2.24
C GLY A 1058 -16.93 -3.04 -1.74
N ASP A 1059 -17.29 -2.77 -0.49
CA ASP A 1059 -17.18 -1.43 0.15
C ASP A 1059 -15.77 -0.82 0.08
N ALA A 1060 -14.77 -1.66 -0.20
CA ALA A 1060 -13.36 -1.34 -0.35
C ALA A 1060 -12.87 -1.20 -1.81
N VAL A 1061 -13.68 -1.56 -2.81
CA VAL A 1061 -13.21 -1.64 -4.20
C VAL A 1061 -13.44 -0.32 -4.93
N LEU A 1062 -12.48 0.59 -4.76
CA LEU A 1062 -12.33 1.79 -5.59
C LEU A 1062 -11.67 1.50 -6.95
N TYR A 1063 -12.00 2.35 -7.92
CA TYR A 1063 -11.90 2.15 -9.38
C TYR A 1063 -10.64 1.39 -9.83
N ASP A 1064 -10.77 0.47 -10.79
CA ASP A 1064 -9.69 -0.03 -11.67
C ASP A 1064 -8.34 -0.39 -11.02
N SER A 1065 -8.32 -0.95 -9.80
CA SER A 1065 -7.07 -1.44 -9.22
C SER A 1065 -6.45 -2.53 -10.10
N PRO A 1066 -5.19 -2.41 -10.56
CA PRO A 1066 -4.55 -3.41 -11.42
C PRO A 1066 -4.13 -4.68 -10.66
N LEU A 1067 -4.23 -4.69 -9.33
CA LEU A 1067 -3.85 -5.83 -8.49
C LEU A 1067 -5.03 -6.78 -8.33
N ILE A 1068 -4.96 -7.90 -9.04
CA ILE A 1068 -5.89 -9.02 -8.88
C ILE A 1068 -5.43 -9.80 -7.65
N GLU A 1069 -5.96 -9.45 -6.48
CA GLU A 1069 -5.83 -10.32 -5.32
C GLU A 1069 -6.77 -11.53 -5.48
N ALA A 1070 -6.29 -12.70 -5.06
CA ALA A 1070 -7.10 -13.91 -5.03
C ALA A 1070 -8.19 -13.74 -3.96
N HIS A 1071 -9.40 -13.34 -4.38
CA HIS A 1071 -10.55 -13.34 -3.48
C HIS A 1071 -10.88 -14.78 -3.07
N GLN A 1072 -11.27 -14.96 -1.81
CA GLN A 1072 -11.98 -16.18 -1.42
C GLN A 1072 -13.28 -16.22 -2.21
N ALA A 1073 -13.68 -17.41 -2.63
CA ALA A 1073 -14.96 -17.62 -3.28
C ALA A 1073 -16.08 -16.96 -2.47
N PHE A 1074 -16.91 -16.17 -3.14
CA PHE A 1074 -18.00 -15.52 -2.44
C PHE A 1074 -19.00 -16.57 -1.92
N LEU A 1075 -19.69 -16.26 -0.83
CA LEU A 1075 -20.61 -17.20 -0.18
C LEU A 1075 -21.65 -17.75 -1.18
N PHE A 1076 -22.17 -16.88 -2.05
CA PHE A 1076 -23.11 -17.25 -3.12
C PHE A 1076 -22.47 -18.03 -4.27
N GLU A 1077 -21.16 -17.92 -4.52
CA GLU A 1077 -20.47 -18.79 -5.48
C GLU A 1077 -20.50 -20.26 -5.02
N THR A 1078 -20.39 -20.49 -3.71
CA THR A 1078 -20.39 -21.85 -3.12
C THR A 1078 -21.74 -22.56 -3.14
N VAL A 1079 -22.83 -21.85 -3.39
CA VAL A 1079 -24.20 -22.40 -3.45
C VAL A 1079 -24.42 -23.20 -4.73
N TRP A 1080 -23.75 -22.82 -5.81
CA TRP A 1080 -23.85 -23.45 -7.14
C TRP A 1080 -23.06 -24.75 -7.27
N ASP A 1081 -22.24 -25.05 -6.26
CA ASP A 1081 -21.36 -26.20 -6.26
C ASP A 1081 -22.06 -27.52 -5.97
N ARG A 1082 -21.32 -28.60 -6.18
CA ARG A 1082 -21.79 -29.96 -5.90
C ARG A 1082 -22.34 -30.05 -4.46
N PRO A 1083 -23.59 -30.55 -4.29
CA PRO A 1083 -24.18 -30.77 -2.97
C PRO A 1083 -23.31 -31.66 -2.10
N ARG A 1084 -23.41 -31.49 -0.78
CA ARG A 1084 -22.91 -32.46 0.19
C ARG A 1084 -23.52 -33.82 -0.11
N VAL A 1085 -22.68 -34.78 -0.48
CA VAL A 1085 -23.08 -36.19 -0.61
C VAL A 1085 -23.47 -36.68 0.79
N THR A 1086 -24.76 -36.94 1.00
CA THR A 1086 -25.24 -37.67 2.17
C THR A 1086 -24.78 -39.12 2.05
N TRP A 1087 -24.13 -39.62 3.10
CA TRP A 1087 -23.49 -40.93 3.09
C TRP A 1087 -24.51 -42.05 2.89
N GLN A 1088 -24.34 -42.84 1.84
CA GLN A 1088 -24.79 -44.22 1.82
C GLN A 1088 -23.56 -45.14 1.97
N THR A 1089 -23.71 -46.17 2.78
CA THR A 1089 -22.69 -47.16 3.14
C THR A 1089 -22.14 -47.85 1.88
N GLY A 1090 -20.85 -47.65 1.55
CA GLY A 1090 -20.18 -48.45 0.52
C GLY A 1090 -19.09 -47.82 -0.36
N GLN A 1091 -18.75 -46.52 -0.27
CA GLN A 1091 -17.82 -45.90 -1.24
C GLN A 1091 -16.51 -45.30 -0.66
N ARG A 1092 -15.58 -46.16 -0.24
CA ARG A 1092 -14.20 -45.75 0.15
C ARG A 1092 -13.39 -45.17 -1.02
N GLN A 1093 -13.61 -45.64 -2.25
CA GLN A 1093 -12.87 -45.18 -3.44
C GLN A 1093 -13.30 -43.78 -3.90
N ALA A 1094 -14.60 -43.45 -3.82
CA ALA A 1094 -15.09 -42.10 -4.11
C ALA A 1094 -14.56 -41.09 -3.09
N TRP A 1095 -14.50 -41.48 -1.81
CA TRP A 1095 -13.89 -40.68 -0.74
C TRP A 1095 -12.40 -40.40 -0.97
N MET A 1096 -11.60 -41.41 -1.35
CA MET A 1096 -10.18 -41.22 -1.67
C MET A 1096 -9.96 -40.34 -2.91
N ARG A 1097 -10.71 -40.56 -4.00
CA ARG A 1097 -10.63 -39.70 -5.20
C ARG A 1097 -11.02 -38.26 -4.87
N GLN A 1098 -12.05 -38.05 -4.05
CA GLN A 1098 -12.48 -36.71 -3.62
C GLN A 1098 -11.42 -36.03 -2.74
N ARG A 1099 -10.79 -36.76 -1.81
CA ARG A 1099 -9.74 -36.22 -0.93
C ARG A 1099 -8.47 -35.88 -1.71
N MET A 1100 -8.09 -36.70 -2.68
CA MET A 1100 -6.94 -36.46 -3.56
C MET A 1100 -7.18 -35.29 -4.52
N MET A 1101 -8.39 -35.17 -5.10
CA MET A 1101 -8.80 -34.02 -5.91
C MET A 1101 -8.78 -32.72 -5.08
N ARG A 1102 -9.33 -32.75 -3.84
CA ARG A 1102 -9.29 -31.61 -2.91
C ARG A 1102 -7.88 -31.22 -2.51
N PHE A 1103 -6.99 -32.19 -2.31
CA PHE A 1103 -5.60 -31.91 -1.98
C PHE A 1103 -4.88 -31.25 -3.17
N ARG A 1104 -5.06 -31.78 -4.38
CA ARG A 1104 -4.48 -31.20 -5.61
C ARG A 1104 -5.01 -29.80 -5.88
N SER A 1105 -6.32 -29.58 -5.78
CA SER A 1105 -6.92 -28.26 -5.97
C SER A 1105 -6.51 -27.30 -4.86
N ALA A 1106 -6.47 -27.72 -3.60
CA ALA A 1106 -6.00 -26.88 -2.49
C ALA A 1106 -4.54 -26.46 -2.65
N ILE A 1107 -3.67 -27.34 -3.14
CA ILE A 1107 -2.26 -27.02 -3.43
C ILE A 1107 -2.17 -26.05 -4.62
N ALA A 1108 -2.83 -26.36 -5.73
CA ALA A 1108 -2.85 -25.49 -6.91
C ALA A 1108 -3.35 -24.08 -6.55
N VAL A 1109 -4.27 -23.99 -5.60
CA VAL A 1109 -4.78 -22.73 -5.07
C VAL A 1109 -3.82 -22.01 -4.19
N LYS A 1110 -3.25 -22.72 -3.23
CA LYS A 1110 -2.31 -22.12 -2.29
C LYS A 1110 -1.08 -21.60 -3.03
N LEU A 1111 -0.75 -22.22 -4.17
CA LEU A 1111 0.28 -21.78 -5.10
C LEU A 1111 -0.22 -20.70 -6.08
N GLY A 1112 -1.51 -20.42 -6.20
CA GLY A 1112 -2.04 -19.43 -7.15
C GLY A 1112 -2.10 -19.90 -8.60
N LEU A 1113 -1.92 -21.19 -8.85
CA LEU A 1113 -2.11 -21.87 -10.14
C LEU A 1113 -3.60 -22.05 -10.48
N MET A 1114 -4.43 -22.14 -9.44
CA MET A 1114 -5.89 -22.18 -9.51
C MET A 1114 -6.48 -21.17 -8.50
N PRO A 1115 -7.72 -20.72 -8.66
CA PRO A 1115 -8.40 -19.90 -7.64
C PRO A 1115 -8.95 -20.77 -6.52
N VAL A 1116 -9.04 -20.21 -5.29
CA VAL A 1116 -9.47 -20.92 -4.07
C VAL A 1116 -10.60 -21.90 -4.36
N PRO A 1117 -10.37 -23.23 -4.25
CA PRO A 1117 -11.44 -24.14 -4.57
C PRO A 1117 -12.44 -23.87 -3.46
N HIS A 1118 -13.72 -23.91 -3.78
CA HIS A 1118 -14.75 -23.83 -2.76
C HIS A 1118 -14.49 -25.02 -1.81
N ALA A 1119 -13.86 -24.74 -0.67
CA ALA A 1119 -13.24 -25.77 0.17
C ALA A 1119 -14.29 -26.63 0.87
N ARG A 1120 -15.56 -26.24 0.72
CA ARG A 1120 -16.73 -26.87 1.30
C ARG A 1120 -17.60 -27.35 0.13
N PRO A 1121 -18.01 -28.64 0.08
CA PRO A 1121 -19.18 -29.00 -0.71
C PRO A 1121 -20.34 -28.12 -0.23
N GLY A 1122 -20.95 -27.39 -1.17
CA GLY A 1122 -22.09 -26.52 -0.91
C GLY A 1122 -23.27 -27.32 -0.38
N LEU A 1123 -24.25 -26.63 0.21
CA LEU A 1123 -25.53 -27.26 0.52
C LEU A 1123 -26.22 -27.79 -0.75
N GLY A 1124 -25.90 -27.19 -1.90
CA GLY A 1124 -26.20 -27.67 -3.25
C GLY A 1124 -27.63 -27.40 -3.66
N LEU A 1125 -27.82 -26.37 -4.49
CA LEU A 1125 -29.12 -25.91 -4.91
C LEU A 1125 -29.77 -26.88 -5.91
N TYR A 1126 -31.06 -27.20 -5.76
CA TYR A 1126 -31.82 -28.02 -6.69
C TYR A 1126 -32.86 -27.17 -7.41
N LEU A 1127 -32.84 -27.24 -8.74
CA LEU A 1127 -33.74 -26.49 -9.61
C LEU A 1127 -34.78 -27.42 -10.19
N ARG A 1128 -36.05 -27.03 -10.07
CA ARG A 1128 -37.16 -27.71 -10.74
C ARG A 1128 -37.22 -27.20 -12.19
N LEU A 1129 -36.78 -28.03 -13.13
CA LEU A 1129 -36.69 -27.67 -14.55
C LEU A 1129 -37.33 -28.76 -15.42
N ARG A 1130 -37.81 -28.35 -16.59
CA ARG A 1130 -38.29 -29.21 -17.66
C ARG A 1130 -37.23 -29.27 -18.75
N GLN A 1131 -36.82 -30.46 -19.17
CA GLN A 1131 -35.92 -30.57 -20.31
C GLN A 1131 -36.72 -30.41 -21.61
N THR A 1132 -36.27 -29.53 -22.50
CA THR A 1132 -36.80 -29.35 -23.85
C THR A 1132 -35.75 -29.79 -24.88
N GLY A 1133 -36.16 -29.94 -26.15
CA GLY A 1133 -35.23 -30.31 -27.23
C GLY A 1133 -34.11 -29.28 -27.47
N SER A 1134 -34.28 -28.05 -26.99
CA SER A 1134 -33.35 -26.92 -27.16
C SER A 1134 -32.64 -26.50 -25.87
N GLY A 1135 -33.01 -27.02 -24.70
CA GLY A 1135 -32.44 -26.56 -23.43
C GLY A 1135 -33.11 -27.10 -22.18
N TRP A 1136 -32.81 -26.45 -21.05
CA TRP A 1136 -33.60 -26.55 -19.83
C TRP A 1136 -34.57 -25.37 -19.79
N GLU A 1137 -35.85 -25.64 -19.63
CA GLU A 1137 -36.88 -24.62 -19.46
C GLU A 1137 -37.36 -24.65 -18.02
N ARG A 1138 -37.50 -23.47 -17.41
CA ARG A 1138 -38.15 -23.37 -16.11
C ARG A 1138 -39.66 -23.33 -16.34
N PRO A 1139 -40.46 -24.19 -15.69
CA PRO A 1139 -41.91 -24.13 -15.86
C PRO A 1139 -42.43 -22.74 -15.48
N SER A 1140 -43.21 -22.13 -16.37
CA SER A 1140 -43.96 -20.91 -16.09
C SER A 1140 -44.90 -21.18 -14.91
N SER A 1141 -45.01 -20.20 -14.01
CA SER A 1141 -45.92 -20.29 -12.86
C SER A 1141 -47.35 -20.03 -13.27
#